data_AF-A0A7C3XNT8-F1
#
_entry.id   AF-A0A7C3XNT8-F1
#
_cell.length_a   1.000
_cell.length_b   1.000
_cell.length_c   1.000
_cell.angle_alpha   90.00
_cell.angle_beta   90.00
_cell.angle_gamma   90.00
#
_symmetry.space_group_name_H-M   'P 1'
#
loop_
_entity.id
_entity.type
_entity.pdbx_description
1 polymer ?
#
loop_
_entity_poly.entity_id
_entity_poly.type
_entity_poly.pdbx_seq_one_letter_code
_entity_poly.pdbx_strand_id
1 'polypeptide(L)'
;MKLVKAALTILIILILPTIFTTHKGQGLGVGVNPAELNYAVNSNNIVSNEIWVFNTGSSRARFNLYFDNQYQPMFSFNINDFELDQGGSLKVTVNYNPSKNRAYTDLNISLYVRATDAASNIESGIKVPVKVRHYLTTQASFPLTPTDPKIVAALRYLRNIQWPDGNIGGFHVSCWVTMAIASAGQDPHFWRKSSPSSSSSIVDYLIKNRGQVDTNRVTDIAKFILAMTSAKENPRNIGGSDYVSTLLNKEKNGQFGDITMCNDDFWAIMALLSAGIPSNSPQIQNSRSFIKNHQNADGGWSWQVGGPSDADDTAAAIMALIASGEDKNSPVIAKAVNYLKSQLDSSGGFICEGVANSASDSWVLMALSAANIGPSSSDWVKDGVNPVSHLIRCQNLDGSFSWRIGEGGNPWWTAYAIPALLGRPYPLTPGELYPQAYVRVEYVNATIWRGWVEILPSTEVTAYNSKKVYTIQGDCVLAILDRASRLGGFTYQVSDQWYPTGLYVDSIGGYKAEGAYGWMYRVNYTLGQVSVDKCKINPNDRVLIYWGTLGVRPLKVEVEPAEVPLGKPFTATVTFLDDSTGKWIALKNATVNINPKYQTDQEGRATVTLSEPRVYDLYAERWGSTAQDQYVRSDPVQVGVGVPIPEFQQIQSLTILILAAFTITLRRSVK
;
A
#
# COMPACT_ATOMS: atom_id res chain seq x y z
N MET A 1 -31.19 8.18 -39.25
CA MET A 1 -31.94 6.92 -39.37
C MET A 1 -31.31 6.07 -40.47
N LYS A 2 -30.71 4.94 -40.08
CA LYS A 2 -30.24 3.78 -40.88
C LYS A 2 -28.99 3.89 -41.80
N LEU A 3 -28.01 3.06 -41.39
CA LEU A 3 -27.08 2.22 -42.17
C LEU A 3 -25.78 2.82 -42.74
N VAL A 4 -24.70 2.66 -41.97
CA VAL A 4 -23.31 2.55 -42.46
C VAL A 4 -22.71 1.28 -41.84
N LYS A 5 -22.27 0.32 -42.67
CA LYS A 5 -21.19 -0.66 -42.40
C LYS A 5 -21.06 -1.65 -43.56
N ALA A 6 -19.93 -1.59 -44.27
CA ALA A 6 -19.13 -2.76 -44.66
C ALA A 6 -17.99 -2.30 -45.60
N ALA A 7 -16.77 -2.15 -45.06
CA ALA A 7 -15.55 -2.25 -45.85
C ALA A 7 -14.36 -2.62 -44.95
N LEU A 8 -13.49 -3.43 -45.52
CA LEU A 8 -12.12 -3.76 -45.13
C LEU A 8 -11.89 -4.73 -43.95
N THR A 9 -11.58 -5.98 -44.31
CA THR A 9 -10.59 -6.78 -43.59
C THR A 9 -9.54 -7.22 -44.60
N ILE A 10 -8.36 -6.62 -44.51
CA ILE A 10 -7.18 -6.91 -45.31
C ILE A 10 -6.51 -8.16 -44.70
N LEU A 11 -6.40 -9.22 -45.51
CA LEU A 11 -5.63 -10.41 -45.21
C LEU A 11 -4.16 -10.16 -45.58
N ILE A 12 -3.29 -9.91 -44.60
CA ILE A 12 -1.84 -9.84 -44.82
C ILE A 12 -1.32 -11.29 -44.84
N ILE A 13 -1.12 -11.83 -46.03
CA ILE A 13 -0.30 -13.02 -46.27
C ILE A 13 1.14 -12.52 -46.43
N LEU A 14 1.97 -12.70 -45.40
CA LEU A 14 3.42 -12.49 -45.47
C LEU A 14 4.06 -13.72 -46.14
N ILE A 15 4.34 -13.62 -47.44
CA ILE A 15 5.26 -14.51 -48.16
C ILE A 15 6.64 -13.84 -48.16
N LEU A 16 7.63 -14.48 -47.53
CA LEU A 16 9.05 -14.20 -47.72
C LEU A 16 9.65 -15.37 -48.51
N PRO A 17 10.09 -15.19 -49.77
CA PRO A 17 10.91 -16.18 -50.43
C PRO A 17 12.38 -15.79 -50.24
N THR A 18 13.12 -16.54 -49.42
CA THR A 18 14.58 -16.57 -49.53
C THR A 18 14.93 -17.68 -50.51
N ILE A 19 15.45 -17.26 -51.67
CA ILE A 19 15.97 -18.14 -52.72
C ILE A 19 17.33 -18.65 -52.25
N PHE A 20 17.43 -19.95 -51.97
CA PHE A 20 18.66 -20.70 -52.10
C PHE A 20 18.39 -21.88 -53.03
N THR A 21 19.15 -21.95 -54.12
CA THR A 21 19.16 -23.07 -55.03
C THR A 21 19.99 -24.24 -54.47
N THR A 22 19.45 -25.45 -54.72
CA THR A 22 20.07 -26.79 -54.79
C THR A 22 20.50 -27.51 -53.50
N HIS A 23 19.58 -28.33 -52.98
CA HIS A 23 19.68 -29.80 -52.92
C HIS A 23 18.25 -30.35 -52.65
N LYS A 24 17.77 -31.36 -53.41
CA LYS A 24 16.56 -32.12 -53.03
C LYS A 24 16.87 -32.98 -51.79
N GLY A 25 16.91 -32.34 -50.62
CA GLY A 25 16.86 -33.02 -49.33
C GLY A 25 15.40 -33.22 -48.94
N GLN A 26 15.00 -34.43 -48.56
CA GLN A 26 13.70 -34.66 -47.94
C GLN A 26 13.67 -33.93 -46.59
N GLY A 27 13.04 -32.75 -46.55
CA GLY A 27 12.86 -31.98 -45.33
C GLY A 27 11.53 -32.31 -44.67
N LEU A 28 11.55 -32.60 -43.37
CA LEU A 28 10.38 -32.62 -42.50
C LEU A 28 10.04 -31.19 -42.07
N GLY A 29 8.77 -30.80 -42.21
CA GLY A 29 8.28 -29.48 -41.83
C GLY A 29 6.99 -29.59 -41.06
N VAL A 30 6.91 -28.85 -39.94
CA VAL A 30 5.72 -28.76 -39.09
C VAL A 30 5.26 -27.31 -39.07
N GLY A 31 3.97 -27.08 -39.34
CA GLY A 31 3.31 -25.80 -39.12
C GLY A 31 2.14 -25.96 -38.16
N VAL A 32 1.83 -24.90 -37.40
CA VAL A 32 0.67 -24.86 -36.50
C VAL A 32 -0.05 -23.52 -36.57
N ASN A 33 -1.37 -23.52 -36.37
CA ASN A 33 -2.17 -22.30 -36.23
C ASN A 33 -3.40 -22.56 -35.32
N PRO A 34 -3.61 -21.81 -34.23
CA PRO A 34 -2.81 -20.69 -33.73
C PRO A 34 -1.44 -21.13 -33.18
N ALA A 35 -0.52 -20.17 -33.06
CA ALA A 35 0.81 -20.39 -32.48
C ALA A 35 0.81 -20.50 -30.94
N GLU A 36 -0.34 -20.28 -30.29
CA GLU A 36 -0.57 -20.42 -28.84
C GLU A 36 -2.01 -20.85 -28.59
N LEU A 37 -2.25 -21.66 -27.55
CA LEU A 37 -3.60 -22.01 -27.06
C LEU A 37 -3.86 -21.38 -25.69
N ASN A 38 -5.03 -20.77 -25.52
CA ASN A 38 -5.44 -20.09 -24.28
C ASN A 38 -6.75 -20.69 -23.77
N TYR A 39 -6.76 -21.22 -22.55
CA TYR A 39 -7.94 -21.78 -21.89
C TYR A 39 -8.39 -20.89 -20.73
N ALA A 40 -9.64 -20.43 -20.76
CA ALA A 40 -10.30 -19.73 -19.67
C ALA A 40 -11.27 -20.68 -18.95
N VAL A 41 -10.93 -21.07 -17.72
CA VAL A 41 -11.62 -22.12 -16.98
C VAL A 41 -12.48 -21.52 -15.87
N ASN A 42 -13.77 -21.41 -16.14
CA ASN A 42 -14.76 -20.80 -15.24
C ASN A 42 -15.65 -21.81 -14.51
N SER A 43 -15.53 -23.10 -14.83
CA SER A 43 -16.31 -24.19 -14.26
C SER A 43 -15.47 -25.47 -14.26
N ASN A 44 -15.92 -26.52 -13.60
CA ASN A 44 -15.27 -27.84 -13.65
C ASN A 44 -15.52 -28.59 -14.98
N ASN A 45 -16.25 -27.99 -15.92
CA ASN A 45 -16.54 -28.60 -17.21
C ASN A 45 -15.33 -28.58 -18.13
N ILE A 46 -15.28 -29.56 -19.04
CA ILE A 46 -14.23 -29.64 -20.07
C ILE A 46 -14.31 -28.40 -20.98
N VAL A 47 -13.15 -27.80 -21.25
CA VAL A 47 -13.00 -26.64 -22.15
C VAL A 47 -12.16 -27.08 -23.35
N SER A 48 -12.57 -26.69 -24.56
CA SER A 48 -11.93 -27.15 -25.80
C SER A 48 -11.37 -25.97 -26.60
N ASN A 49 -10.21 -26.16 -27.22
CA ASN A 49 -9.65 -25.28 -28.23
C ASN A 49 -9.28 -26.08 -29.48
N GLU A 50 -9.13 -25.39 -30.61
CA GLU A 50 -8.76 -26.01 -31.88
C GLU A 50 -7.37 -25.55 -32.34
N ILE A 51 -6.60 -26.47 -32.90
CA ILE A 51 -5.32 -26.19 -33.54
C ILE A 51 -5.24 -26.88 -34.90
N TRP A 52 -4.82 -26.15 -35.92
CA TRP A 52 -4.48 -26.70 -37.23
C TRP A 52 -3.02 -27.14 -37.23
N VAL A 53 -2.77 -28.38 -37.64
CA VAL A 53 -1.43 -28.93 -37.87
C VAL A 53 -1.22 -29.06 -39.37
N PHE A 54 -0.08 -28.60 -39.87
CA PHE A 54 0.27 -28.59 -41.29
C PHE A 54 1.55 -29.40 -41.51
N ASN A 55 1.56 -30.22 -42.55
CA ASN A 55 2.79 -30.80 -43.08
C ASN A 55 3.41 -29.84 -44.09
N THR A 56 4.40 -29.06 -43.64
CA THR A 56 5.17 -28.14 -44.47
C THR A 56 6.42 -28.78 -45.07
N GLY A 57 6.62 -30.08 -44.83
CA GLY A 57 7.70 -30.87 -45.38
C GLY A 57 7.50 -31.26 -46.84
N SER A 58 8.38 -32.13 -47.32
CA SER A 58 8.45 -32.59 -48.72
C SER A 58 8.02 -34.05 -48.93
N SER A 59 7.58 -34.72 -47.87
CA SER A 59 7.13 -36.12 -47.87
C SER A 59 5.98 -36.32 -46.88
N ARG A 60 5.27 -37.45 -47.00
CA ARG A 60 4.24 -37.86 -46.03
C ARG A 60 4.89 -38.12 -44.67
N ALA A 61 4.29 -37.60 -43.60
CA ALA A 61 4.83 -37.74 -42.25
C ALA A 61 3.72 -38.09 -41.24
N ARG A 62 4.12 -38.79 -40.17
CA ARG A 62 3.26 -39.10 -39.03
C ARG A 62 3.42 -38.03 -37.96
N PHE A 63 2.32 -37.50 -37.45
CA PHE A 63 2.27 -36.45 -36.45
C PHE A 63 1.74 -37.00 -35.13
N ASN A 64 2.44 -36.68 -34.05
CA ASN A 64 2.06 -37.04 -32.69
C ASN A 64 1.97 -35.79 -31.81
N LEU A 65 0.85 -35.63 -31.11
CA LEU A 65 0.57 -34.52 -30.21
C LEU A 65 0.53 -34.99 -28.76
N TYR A 66 1.30 -34.33 -27.90
CA TYR A 66 1.41 -34.70 -26.49
C TYR A 66 1.84 -33.52 -25.62
N PHE A 67 1.61 -33.65 -24.31
CA PHE A 67 2.12 -32.79 -23.26
C PHE A 67 3.17 -33.54 -22.44
N ASP A 68 3.92 -32.84 -21.60
CA ASP A 68 4.76 -33.50 -20.60
C ASP A 68 3.90 -34.41 -19.70
N ASN A 69 4.46 -35.55 -19.27
CA ASN A 69 3.73 -36.62 -18.57
C ASN A 69 2.90 -36.15 -17.37
N GLN A 70 3.37 -35.13 -16.63
CA GLN A 70 2.65 -34.58 -15.48
C GLN A 70 1.34 -33.85 -15.86
N TYR A 71 1.24 -33.33 -17.08
CA TYR A 71 0.08 -32.58 -17.57
C TYR A 71 -0.82 -33.43 -18.48
N GLN A 72 -0.28 -34.48 -19.11
CA GLN A 72 -1.02 -35.35 -20.03
C GLN A 72 -2.40 -35.82 -19.49
N PRO A 73 -2.58 -36.19 -18.20
CA PRO A 73 -3.89 -36.60 -17.69
C PRO A 73 -4.96 -35.50 -17.65
N MET A 74 -4.56 -34.24 -17.79
CA MET A 74 -5.45 -33.07 -17.81
C MET A 74 -5.97 -32.75 -19.20
N PHE A 75 -5.39 -33.34 -20.25
CA PHE A 75 -5.73 -33.04 -21.63
C PHE A 75 -6.17 -34.29 -22.40
N SER A 76 -7.10 -34.11 -23.33
CA SER A 76 -7.46 -35.13 -24.30
C SER A 76 -7.58 -34.52 -25.69
N PHE A 77 -7.45 -35.35 -26.72
CA PHE A 77 -7.52 -34.94 -28.11
C PHE A 77 -8.65 -35.68 -28.79
N ASN A 78 -9.32 -35.06 -29.76
CA ASN A 78 -10.16 -35.82 -30.70
C ASN A 78 -9.30 -36.78 -31.55
N ILE A 79 -8.08 -36.36 -31.88
CA ILE A 79 -7.04 -37.15 -32.56
C ILE A 79 -5.66 -36.58 -32.20
N ASN A 80 -4.71 -37.44 -31.84
CA ASN A 80 -3.35 -37.03 -31.48
C ASN A 80 -2.26 -37.81 -32.20
N ASP A 81 -2.63 -38.75 -33.06
CA ASP A 81 -1.72 -39.54 -33.87
C ASP A 81 -2.36 -39.75 -35.26
N PHE A 82 -1.73 -39.21 -36.29
CA PHE A 82 -2.25 -39.22 -37.66
C PHE A 82 -1.14 -39.00 -38.68
N GLU A 83 -1.44 -39.23 -39.96
CA GLU A 83 -0.51 -38.98 -41.05
C GLU A 83 -1.05 -37.90 -41.99
N LEU A 84 -0.14 -37.07 -42.51
CA LEU A 84 -0.45 -36.05 -43.51
C LEU A 84 0.49 -36.19 -44.70
N ASP A 85 -0.09 -36.17 -45.90
CA ASP A 85 0.67 -35.99 -47.13
C ASP A 85 1.28 -34.58 -47.20
N GLN A 86 2.22 -34.39 -48.13
CA GLN A 86 2.84 -33.09 -48.38
C GLN A 86 1.78 -32.00 -48.59
N GLY A 87 1.85 -30.90 -47.83
CA GLY A 87 0.91 -29.79 -47.90
C GLY A 87 -0.45 -30.06 -47.24
N GLY A 88 -0.65 -31.26 -46.68
CA GLY A 88 -1.86 -31.61 -45.95
C GLY A 88 -1.98 -30.86 -44.62
N SER A 89 -3.21 -30.75 -44.13
CA SER A 89 -3.51 -30.17 -42.83
C SER A 89 -4.63 -30.93 -42.11
N LEU A 90 -4.61 -30.90 -40.79
CA LEU A 90 -5.68 -31.46 -39.96
C LEU A 90 -5.99 -30.53 -38.79
N LYS A 91 -7.28 -30.38 -38.51
CA LYS A 91 -7.76 -29.68 -37.32
C LYS A 91 -7.87 -30.65 -36.16
N VAL A 92 -7.16 -30.36 -35.08
CA VAL A 92 -7.18 -31.11 -33.83
C VAL A 92 -7.89 -30.29 -32.76
N THR A 93 -8.85 -30.91 -32.09
CA THR A 93 -9.48 -30.36 -30.88
C THR A 93 -8.69 -30.84 -29.67
N VAL A 94 -8.19 -29.89 -28.89
CA VAL A 94 -7.46 -30.12 -27.65
C VAL A 94 -8.39 -29.74 -26.49
N ASN A 95 -8.79 -30.74 -25.71
CA ASN A 95 -9.68 -30.60 -24.57
C ASN A 95 -8.85 -30.50 -23.29
N TYR A 96 -9.18 -29.55 -22.43
CA TYR A 96 -8.67 -29.42 -21.08
C TYR A 96 -9.75 -29.83 -20.07
N ASN A 97 -9.41 -30.69 -19.11
CA ASN A 97 -10.30 -31.13 -18.04
C ASN A 97 -9.86 -30.52 -16.69
N PRO A 98 -10.55 -29.47 -16.21
CA PRO A 98 -10.20 -28.79 -14.96
C PRO A 98 -10.22 -29.69 -13.73
N SER A 99 -11.14 -30.67 -13.69
CA SER A 99 -11.27 -31.59 -12.55
C SER A 99 -10.01 -32.44 -12.28
N LYS A 100 -9.11 -32.54 -13.27
CA LYS A 100 -7.84 -33.26 -13.15
C LYS A 100 -6.71 -32.38 -12.61
N ASN A 101 -6.89 -31.06 -12.58
CA ASN A 101 -6.00 -30.13 -11.89
C ASN A 101 -6.45 -29.95 -10.44
N ARG A 102 -5.94 -30.80 -9.55
CA ARG A 102 -6.33 -30.80 -8.13
C ARG A 102 -6.04 -29.50 -7.39
N ALA A 103 -5.05 -28.74 -7.86
CA ALA A 103 -4.64 -27.49 -7.24
C ALA A 103 -5.43 -26.28 -7.78
N TYR A 104 -6.19 -26.44 -8.88
CA TYR A 104 -6.86 -25.36 -9.61
C TYR A 104 -5.93 -24.16 -9.88
N THR A 105 -4.64 -24.41 -10.09
CA THR A 105 -3.64 -23.38 -10.37
C THR A 105 -3.57 -23.11 -11.86
N ASP A 106 -3.29 -21.86 -12.23
CA ASP A 106 -2.95 -21.50 -13.61
C ASP A 106 -1.75 -22.33 -14.11
N LEU A 107 -1.76 -22.69 -15.39
CA LEU A 107 -0.74 -23.48 -16.06
C LEU A 107 -0.14 -22.66 -17.21
N ASN A 108 1.18 -22.66 -17.34
CA ASN A 108 1.90 -22.17 -18.51
C ASN A 108 2.83 -23.29 -18.99
N ILE A 109 2.36 -24.05 -19.98
CA ILE A 109 2.97 -25.32 -20.41
C ILE A 109 3.14 -25.36 -21.93
N SER A 110 3.69 -26.44 -22.47
CA SER A 110 3.86 -26.63 -23.91
C SER A 110 3.11 -27.86 -24.41
N LEU A 111 2.35 -27.69 -25.50
CA LEU A 111 1.91 -28.78 -26.36
C LEU A 111 3.01 -29.05 -27.38
N TYR A 112 3.43 -30.30 -27.50
CA TYR A 112 4.42 -30.75 -28.46
C TYR A 112 3.70 -31.31 -29.69
N VAL A 113 4.04 -30.80 -30.87
CA VAL A 113 3.61 -31.34 -32.16
C VAL A 113 4.84 -31.90 -32.85
N ARG A 114 4.96 -33.22 -32.89
CA ARG A 114 6.12 -33.93 -33.44
C ARG A 114 5.76 -34.63 -34.74
N ALA A 115 6.50 -34.36 -35.81
CA ALA A 115 6.45 -35.09 -37.07
C ALA A 115 7.60 -36.11 -37.14
N THR A 116 7.30 -37.30 -37.64
CA THR A 116 8.27 -38.37 -37.93
C THR A 116 8.09 -38.79 -39.38
N ASP A 117 9.18 -38.81 -40.15
CA ASP A 117 9.14 -39.36 -41.50
C ASP A 117 9.01 -40.88 -41.44
N ALA A 118 7.97 -41.41 -42.09
CA ALA A 118 7.67 -42.83 -42.11
C ALA A 118 8.77 -43.67 -42.79
N ALA A 119 9.61 -43.07 -43.64
CA ALA A 119 10.66 -43.77 -44.38
C ALA A 119 12.05 -43.70 -43.71
N SER A 120 12.39 -42.60 -43.02
CA SER A 120 13.77 -42.33 -42.56
C SER A 120 13.95 -42.22 -41.05
N ASN A 121 12.88 -42.31 -40.24
CA ASN A 121 12.91 -42.11 -38.77
C ASN A 121 13.50 -40.76 -38.31
N ILE A 122 13.56 -39.77 -39.21
CA ILE A 122 13.95 -38.40 -38.83
C ILE A 122 12.74 -37.76 -38.10
N GLU A 123 13.01 -36.99 -37.05
CA GLU A 123 11.99 -36.27 -36.29
C GLU A 123 12.16 -34.75 -36.42
N SER A 124 11.04 -34.04 -36.43
CA SER A 124 10.98 -32.57 -36.33
C SER A 124 9.76 -32.18 -35.48
N GLY A 125 9.74 -30.99 -34.87
CA GLY A 125 8.58 -30.61 -34.07
C GLY A 125 8.55 -29.14 -33.67
N ILE A 126 7.36 -28.71 -33.25
CA ILE A 126 7.08 -27.39 -32.71
C ILE A 126 6.56 -27.52 -31.28
N LYS A 127 7.01 -26.61 -30.42
CA LYS A 127 6.39 -26.37 -29.11
C LYS A 127 5.37 -25.25 -29.24
N VAL A 128 4.13 -25.53 -28.89
CA VAL A 128 3.03 -24.57 -28.87
C VAL A 128 2.78 -24.20 -27.41
N PRO A 129 2.98 -22.93 -27.01
CA PRO A 129 2.60 -22.47 -25.69
C PRO A 129 1.12 -22.73 -25.42
N VAL A 130 0.81 -23.27 -24.25
CA VAL A 130 -0.55 -23.49 -23.76
C VAL A 130 -0.67 -22.83 -22.40
N LYS A 131 -1.56 -21.83 -22.32
CA LYS A 131 -1.87 -21.12 -21.08
C LYS A 131 -3.26 -21.55 -20.62
N VAL A 132 -3.33 -22.12 -19.43
CA VAL A 132 -4.60 -22.45 -18.78
C VAL A 132 -4.79 -21.54 -17.59
N ARG A 133 -5.93 -20.88 -17.53
CA ARG A 133 -6.27 -19.99 -16.44
C ARG A 133 -7.50 -20.47 -15.70
N HIS A 134 -7.36 -20.68 -14.40
CA HIS A 134 -8.42 -21.11 -13.52
C HIS A 134 -9.02 -19.91 -12.81
N TYR A 135 -10.32 -19.79 -12.97
CA TYR A 135 -11.12 -18.77 -12.33
C TYR A 135 -12.04 -19.36 -11.24
N LEU A 136 -11.78 -20.61 -10.86
CA LEU A 136 -12.48 -21.37 -9.84
C LEU A 136 -11.90 -21.06 -8.44
N THR A 137 -11.95 -19.81 -8.00
CA THR A 137 -11.60 -19.48 -6.62
C THR A 137 -12.77 -19.78 -5.70
N THR A 138 -12.62 -20.80 -4.85
CA THR A 138 -13.45 -20.97 -3.64
C THR A 138 -13.22 -19.77 -2.71
N GLN A 139 -14.29 -19.33 -2.04
CA GLN A 139 -14.35 -18.20 -1.07
C GLN A 139 -12.97 -17.70 -0.61
N ALA A 140 -12.45 -16.64 -1.25
CA ALA A 140 -11.21 -16.04 -0.84
C ALA A 140 -11.34 -15.42 0.57
N SER A 141 -10.31 -15.57 1.40
CA SER A 141 -10.19 -14.86 2.68
C SER A 141 -10.19 -13.35 2.44
N PHE A 142 -10.84 -12.59 3.33
CA PHE A 142 -10.91 -11.14 3.25
C PHE A 142 -10.86 -10.51 4.65
N PRO A 143 -10.13 -9.40 4.86
CA PRO A 143 -9.21 -8.77 3.92
C PRO A 143 -7.97 -9.64 3.65
N LEU A 144 -7.32 -9.43 2.51
CA LEU A 144 -5.99 -10.00 2.24
C LEU A 144 -4.92 -9.25 3.06
N THR A 145 -3.77 -9.89 3.23
CA THR A 145 -2.60 -9.26 3.86
C THR A 145 -1.67 -8.67 2.80
N PRO A 146 -0.83 -7.67 3.12
CA PRO A 146 0.17 -7.16 2.17
C PRO A 146 1.16 -8.20 1.63
N THR A 147 1.34 -9.31 2.35
CA THR A 147 2.18 -10.44 1.95
C THR A 147 1.46 -11.50 1.12
N ASP A 148 0.15 -11.35 0.90
CA ASP A 148 -0.63 -12.29 0.08
C ASP A 148 -0.06 -12.34 -1.35
N PRO A 149 0.12 -13.54 -1.96
CA PRO A 149 0.67 -13.67 -3.30
C PRO A 149 -0.05 -12.83 -4.37
N LYS A 150 -1.36 -12.61 -4.24
CA LYS A 150 -2.16 -11.78 -5.17
C LYS A 150 -1.77 -10.30 -5.06
N ILE A 151 -1.61 -9.79 -3.83
CA ILE A 151 -1.15 -8.42 -3.56
C ILE A 151 0.30 -8.24 -4.01
N VAL A 152 1.18 -9.18 -3.68
CA VAL A 152 2.59 -9.16 -4.08
C VAL A 152 2.75 -9.18 -5.60
N ALA A 153 1.94 -9.98 -6.32
CA ALA A 153 1.96 -10.01 -7.78
C ALA A 153 1.50 -8.67 -8.38
N ALA A 154 0.44 -8.06 -7.86
CA ALA A 154 -0.06 -6.76 -8.31
C ALA A 154 0.98 -5.64 -8.11
N LEU A 155 1.61 -5.58 -6.94
CA LEU A 155 2.68 -4.61 -6.67
C LEU A 155 3.91 -4.87 -7.55
N ARG A 156 4.27 -6.14 -7.80
CA ARG A 156 5.36 -6.49 -8.70
C ARG A 156 5.08 -6.02 -10.14
N TYR A 157 3.86 -6.21 -10.63
CA TYR A 157 3.45 -5.69 -11.93
C TYR A 157 3.67 -4.17 -12.02
N LEU A 158 3.13 -3.40 -11.06
CA LEU A 158 3.29 -1.94 -11.02
C LEU A 158 4.76 -1.52 -10.98
N ARG A 159 5.60 -2.23 -10.22
CA ARG A 159 7.04 -1.95 -10.14
C ARG A 159 7.76 -2.24 -11.46
N ASN A 160 7.38 -3.31 -12.16
CA ASN A 160 8.00 -3.70 -13.43
C ASN A 160 7.72 -2.71 -14.57
N ILE A 161 6.54 -2.07 -14.55
CA ILE A 161 6.15 -1.08 -15.56
C ILE A 161 6.57 0.35 -15.20
N GLN A 162 7.23 0.56 -14.05
CA GLN A 162 7.69 1.88 -13.63
C GLN A 162 8.78 2.42 -14.58
N TRP A 163 8.63 3.69 -14.94
CA TRP A 163 9.60 4.43 -15.76
C TRP A 163 10.70 5.04 -14.89
N PRO A 164 11.89 5.33 -15.46
CA PRO A 164 13.00 5.92 -14.70
C PRO A 164 12.69 7.27 -14.02
N ASP A 165 11.71 8.02 -14.55
CA ASP A 165 11.26 9.30 -14.01
C ASP A 165 10.21 9.13 -12.89
N GLY A 166 9.88 7.90 -12.50
CA GLY A 166 8.92 7.56 -11.45
C GLY A 166 7.50 7.29 -11.96
N ASN A 167 7.19 7.59 -13.22
CA ASN A 167 5.86 7.46 -13.81
C ASN A 167 5.36 6.00 -13.82
N ILE A 168 4.09 5.80 -13.45
CA ILE A 168 3.34 4.58 -13.66
C ILE A 168 1.97 4.94 -14.27
N GLY A 169 1.81 4.72 -15.58
CA GLY A 169 0.52 4.90 -16.28
C GLY A 169 0.06 6.35 -16.50
N GLY A 170 0.94 7.34 -16.31
CA GLY A 170 0.65 8.77 -16.41
C GLY A 170 0.38 9.42 -15.06
N PHE A 171 0.22 10.74 -15.03
CA PHE A 171 0.07 11.54 -13.80
C PHE A 171 -1.11 11.08 -12.93
N HIS A 172 -2.31 11.02 -13.49
CA HIS A 172 -3.49 10.65 -12.70
C HIS A 172 -3.47 9.19 -12.23
N VAL A 173 -2.94 8.26 -13.05
CA VAL A 173 -2.79 6.86 -12.65
C VAL A 173 -1.72 6.70 -11.58
N SER A 174 -0.65 7.50 -11.64
CA SER A 174 0.39 7.53 -10.60
C SER A 174 -0.17 7.98 -9.25
N CYS A 175 -1.18 8.87 -9.22
CA CYS A 175 -1.91 9.17 -7.97
C CYS A 175 -2.59 7.93 -7.38
N TRP A 176 -3.31 7.16 -8.21
CA TRP A 176 -3.94 5.90 -7.78
C TRP A 176 -2.92 4.88 -7.30
N VAL A 177 -1.84 4.72 -8.05
CA VAL A 177 -0.77 3.79 -7.70
C VAL A 177 -0.09 4.20 -6.38
N THR A 178 0.09 5.50 -6.13
CA THR A 178 0.63 5.99 -4.84
C THR A 178 -0.23 5.56 -3.66
N MET A 179 -1.56 5.71 -3.78
CA MET A 179 -2.50 5.24 -2.76
C MET A 179 -2.50 3.71 -2.62
N ALA A 180 -2.38 2.96 -3.72
CA ALA A 180 -2.28 1.50 -3.70
C ALA A 180 -1.00 0.99 -3.02
N ILE A 181 0.12 1.70 -3.23
CA ILE A 181 1.40 1.41 -2.57
C ILE A 181 1.27 1.66 -1.06
N ALA A 182 0.74 2.82 -0.69
CA ALA A 182 0.53 3.20 0.70
C ALA A 182 -0.42 2.22 1.40
N SER A 183 -1.52 1.81 0.76
CA SER A 183 -2.49 0.87 1.35
C SER A 183 -1.91 -0.53 1.63
N ALA A 184 -0.87 -0.92 0.87
CA ALA A 184 -0.09 -2.13 1.13
C ALA A 184 0.99 -1.96 2.22
N GLY A 185 1.04 -0.81 2.91
CA GLY A 185 2.03 -0.52 3.94
C GLY A 185 3.44 -0.27 3.40
N GLN A 186 3.58 -0.02 2.09
CA GLN A 186 4.86 0.38 1.49
C GLN A 186 4.93 1.90 1.39
N ASP A 187 6.12 2.46 1.59
CA ASP A 187 6.34 3.90 1.45
C ASP A 187 6.57 4.26 -0.03
N PRO A 188 5.69 5.09 -0.64
CA PRO A 188 5.81 5.48 -2.05
C PRO A 188 7.14 6.18 -2.41
N HIS A 189 7.85 6.79 -1.45
CA HIS A 189 9.15 7.43 -1.71
C HIS A 189 10.26 6.44 -2.09
N PHE A 190 10.12 5.18 -1.72
CA PHE A 190 11.06 4.10 -2.09
C PHE A 190 10.67 3.38 -3.37
N TRP A 191 9.54 3.73 -3.99
CA TRP A 191 9.14 3.17 -5.28
C TRP A 191 9.87 3.86 -6.42
N ARG A 192 11.02 3.30 -6.78
CA ARG A 192 11.94 3.75 -7.82
C ARG A 192 12.35 2.56 -8.70
N LYS A 193 12.66 2.81 -9.98
CA LYS A 193 13.24 1.78 -10.86
C LYS A 193 14.68 1.48 -10.43
N SER A 194 15.04 0.20 -10.37
CA SER A 194 16.28 -0.32 -9.75
C SER A 194 17.61 0.10 -10.39
N SER A 195 17.62 0.96 -11.41
CA SER A 195 18.84 1.49 -12.04
C SER A 195 18.51 2.63 -13.02
N PRO A 196 19.31 3.71 -13.11
CA PRO A 196 20.47 4.07 -12.27
C PRO A 196 20.05 4.85 -11.00
N SER A 197 21.03 5.16 -10.12
CA SER A 197 20.90 5.92 -8.86
C SER A 197 20.28 7.33 -8.95
N SER A 198 19.85 7.74 -10.15
CA SER A 198 19.14 8.99 -10.43
C SER A 198 17.64 8.79 -10.68
N SER A 199 17.09 7.60 -10.44
CA SER A 199 15.67 7.32 -10.69
C SER A 199 14.78 8.04 -9.67
N SER A 200 13.83 8.81 -10.19
CA SER A 200 12.82 9.50 -9.40
C SER A 200 11.84 8.50 -8.82
N SER A 201 11.40 8.74 -7.58
CA SER A 201 10.28 7.98 -7.01
C SER A 201 8.96 8.36 -7.69
N ILE A 202 7.91 7.57 -7.48
CA ILE A 202 6.56 7.96 -7.91
C ILE A 202 6.12 9.28 -7.26
N VAL A 203 6.55 9.55 -6.02
CA VAL A 203 6.28 10.83 -5.34
C VAL A 203 7.05 11.97 -6.01
N ASP A 204 8.34 11.77 -6.29
CA ASP A 204 9.17 12.75 -6.99
C ASP A 204 8.54 13.09 -8.37
N TYR A 205 8.04 12.08 -9.09
CA TYR A 205 7.32 12.24 -10.35
C TYR A 205 6.08 13.13 -10.19
N LEU A 206 5.21 12.82 -9.21
CA LEU A 206 3.98 13.56 -8.96
C LEU A 206 4.26 15.01 -8.56
N ILE A 207 5.21 15.26 -7.66
CA ILE A 207 5.58 16.62 -7.24
C ILE A 207 6.18 17.40 -8.41
N LYS A 208 7.06 16.79 -9.21
CA LYS A 208 7.66 17.42 -10.38
C LYS A 208 6.62 17.77 -11.45
N ASN A 209 5.61 16.93 -11.63
CA ASN A 209 4.57 17.08 -12.65
C ASN A 209 3.25 17.69 -12.13
N ARG A 210 3.25 18.25 -10.91
CA ARG A 210 2.06 18.82 -10.24
C ARG A 210 1.30 19.89 -11.03
N GLY A 211 1.93 20.48 -12.06
CA GLY A 211 1.26 21.38 -13.01
C GLY A 211 0.16 20.70 -13.85
N GLN A 212 0.07 19.37 -13.82
CA GLN A 212 -1.01 18.60 -14.44
C GLN A 212 -2.27 18.50 -13.56
N VAL A 213 -2.26 19.05 -12.34
CA VAL A 213 -3.49 19.18 -11.53
C VAL A 213 -4.34 20.29 -12.12
N ASP A 214 -5.48 19.94 -12.71
CA ASP A 214 -6.48 20.94 -13.12
C ASP A 214 -7.17 21.51 -11.88
N THR A 215 -6.72 22.70 -11.46
CA THR A 215 -7.26 23.39 -10.29
C THR A 215 -8.68 23.92 -10.50
N ASN A 216 -9.30 23.74 -11.68
CA ASN A 216 -10.71 24.02 -11.89
C ASN A 216 -11.61 22.85 -11.50
N ARG A 217 -11.10 21.62 -11.45
CA ARG A 217 -11.87 20.40 -11.16
C ARG A 217 -11.62 19.94 -9.74
N VAL A 218 -12.69 19.88 -8.94
CA VAL A 218 -12.63 19.41 -7.54
C VAL A 218 -12.04 18.00 -7.47
N THR A 219 -12.50 17.11 -8.34
CA THR A 219 -12.02 15.71 -8.41
C THR A 219 -10.52 15.57 -8.67
N ASP A 220 -9.91 16.44 -9.50
CA ASP A 220 -8.46 16.39 -9.75
C ASP A 220 -7.64 16.92 -8.57
N ILE A 221 -8.09 18.01 -7.94
CA ILE A 221 -7.47 18.53 -6.71
C ILE A 221 -7.56 17.48 -5.60
N ALA A 222 -8.74 16.91 -5.38
CA ALA A 222 -9.01 15.92 -4.34
C ALA A 222 -8.15 14.66 -4.51
N LYS A 223 -8.09 14.11 -5.73
CA LYS A 223 -7.24 12.94 -6.06
C LYS A 223 -5.76 13.22 -5.80
N PHE A 224 -5.28 14.42 -6.12
CA PHE A 224 -3.89 14.80 -5.84
C PHE A 224 -3.63 14.90 -4.33
N ILE A 225 -4.53 15.55 -3.57
CA ILE A 225 -4.44 15.62 -2.11
C ILE A 225 -4.39 14.21 -1.50
N LEU A 226 -5.32 13.32 -1.87
CA LEU A 226 -5.37 11.93 -1.38
C LEU A 226 -4.07 11.17 -1.67
N ALA A 227 -3.49 11.32 -2.87
CA ALA A 227 -2.21 10.71 -3.19
C ALA A 227 -1.08 11.25 -2.31
N MET A 228 -1.00 12.57 -2.14
CA MET A 228 0.06 13.21 -1.35
C MET A 228 -0.06 12.87 0.13
N THR A 229 -1.25 12.92 0.71
CA THR A 229 -1.47 12.52 2.11
C THR A 229 -1.18 11.04 2.34
N SER A 230 -1.52 10.16 1.37
CA SER A 230 -1.14 8.74 1.45
C SER A 230 0.37 8.50 1.41
N ALA A 231 1.11 9.37 0.71
CA ALA A 231 2.56 9.39 0.72
C ALA A 231 3.15 10.09 1.96
N LYS A 232 2.34 10.61 2.89
CA LYS A 232 2.77 11.43 4.04
C LYS A 232 3.38 12.79 3.63
N GLU A 233 3.08 13.28 2.43
CA GLU A 233 3.40 14.62 1.97
C GLU A 233 2.40 15.65 2.52
N ASN A 234 2.84 16.91 2.63
CA ASN A 234 1.98 18.01 3.09
C ASN A 234 1.27 18.70 1.92
N PRO A 235 -0.03 18.45 1.66
CA PRO A 235 -0.75 19.07 0.54
C PRO A 235 -0.93 20.58 0.67
N ARG A 236 -0.61 21.19 1.82
CA ARG A 236 -0.64 22.65 2.02
C ARG A 236 0.61 23.35 1.51
N ASN A 237 1.67 22.60 1.18
CA ASN A 237 2.90 23.18 0.65
C ASN A 237 3.62 22.18 -0.25
N ILE A 238 3.09 21.98 -1.47
CA ILE A 238 3.76 21.16 -2.48
C ILE A 238 4.30 22.08 -3.57
N GLY A 239 5.62 22.28 -3.53
CA GLY A 239 6.31 23.18 -4.46
C GLY A 239 5.74 24.62 -4.43
N GLY A 240 5.36 25.09 -3.24
CA GLY A 240 4.83 26.44 -2.99
C GLY A 240 3.31 26.59 -3.13
N SER A 241 2.57 25.53 -3.44
CA SER A 241 1.11 25.56 -3.62
C SER A 241 0.37 24.88 -2.47
N ASP A 242 -0.72 25.51 -2.02
CA ASP A 242 -1.65 24.96 -1.03
C ASP A 242 -2.90 24.40 -1.73
N TYR A 243 -2.89 23.09 -1.97
CA TYR A 243 -3.99 22.39 -2.62
C TYR A 243 -5.20 22.24 -1.69
N VAL A 244 -5.00 22.21 -0.37
CA VAL A 244 -6.09 22.12 0.61
C VAL A 244 -6.91 23.42 0.60
N SER A 245 -6.24 24.57 0.67
CA SER A 245 -6.90 25.86 0.54
C SER A 245 -7.54 26.04 -0.84
N THR A 246 -6.90 25.54 -1.90
CA THR A 246 -7.47 25.53 -3.25
C THR A 246 -8.79 24.75 -3.30
N LEU A 247 -8.86 23.58 -2.64
CA LEU A 247 -10.08 22.78 -2.54
C LEU A 247 -11.15 23.43 -1.65
N LEU A 248 -10.76 23.97 -0.49
CA LEU A 248 -11.68 24.68 0.41
C LEU A 248 -12.37 25.86 -0.29
N ASN A 249 -11.64 26.58 -1.16
CA ASN A 249 -12.18 27.68 -1.96
C ASN A 249 -13.14 27.24 -3.08
N LYS A 250 -13.34 25.93 -3.28
CA LYS A 250 -14.37 25.40 -4.19
C LYS A 250 -15.72 25.23 -3.51
N GLU A 251 -15.81 25.43 -2.20
CA GLU A 251 -17.09 25.41 -1.49
C GLU A 251 -18.00 26.54 -1.98
N LYS A 252 -19.24 26.19 -2.32
CA LYS A 252 -20.30 27.08 -2.77
C LYS A 252 -21.64 26.54 -2.30
N ASN A 253 -22.36 27.34 -1.51
CA ASN A 253 -23.74 27.05 -1.08
C ASN A 253 -23.91 25.71 -0.35
N GLY A 254 -22.92 25.32 0.47
CA GLY A 254 -22.96 24.11 1.27
C GLY A 254 -22.53 22.83 0.54
N GLN A 255 -21.93 22.95 -0.65
CA GLN A 255 -21.35 21.85 -1.42
C GLN A 255 -20.04 22.28 -2.08
N PHE A 256 -19.28 21.34 -2.67
CA PHE A 256 -18.03 21.64 -3.36
C PHE A 256 -18.19 21.57 -4.89
N GLY A 257 -17.71 22.59 -5.60
CA GLY A 257 -17.66 22.53 -7.06
C GLY A 257 -18.98 22.95 -7.71
N ASP A 258 -19.47 22.13 -8.64
CA ASP A 258 -20.71 22.40 -9.38
C ASP A 258 -21.93 21.83 -8.65
N ILE A 259 -22.92 22.67 -8.38
CA ILE A 259 -24.17 22.31 -7.67
C ILE A 259 -24.97 21.19 -8.37
N THR A 260 -24.68 20.91 -9.64
CA THR A 260 -25.30 19.81 -10.41
C THR A 260 -24.55 18.48 -10.28
N MET A 261 -23.40 18.46 -9.61
CA MET A 261 -22.55 17.28 -9.44
C MET A 261 -22.56 16.81 -7.98
N CYS A 262 -22.73 15.52 -7.75
CA CYS A 262 -22.61 14.92 -6.41
C CYS A 262 -21.18 14.45 -6.13
N ASN A 263 -20.47 14.02 -7.17
CA ASN A 263 -19.15 13.42 -7.00
C ASN A 263 -18.12 14.40 -6.46
N ASP A 264 -18.20 15.69 -6.81
CA ASP A 264 -17.31 16.71 -6.28
C ASP A 264 -17.29 16.71 -4.74
N ASP A 265 -18.45 16.60 -4.08
CA ASP A 265 -18.57 16.48 -2.63
C ASP A 265 -17.99 15.19 -2.06
N PHE A 266 -18.22 14.04 -2.72
CA PHE A 266 -17.67 12.76 -2.26
C PHE A 266 -16.15 12.85 -2.19
N TRP A 267 -15.53 13.37 -3.25
CA TRP A 267 -14.09 13.53 -3.38
C TRP A 267 -13.53 14.61 -2.45
N ALA A 268 -14.23 15.75 -2.34
CA ALA A 268 -13.80 16.83 -1.47
C ALA A 268 -13.76 16.40 -0.01
N ILE A 269 -14.79 15.71 0.48
CA ILE A 269 -14.82 15.20 1.86
C ILE A 269 -13.64 14.27 2.10
N MET A 270 -13.43 13.25 1.27
CA MET A 270 -12.35 12.28 1.47
C MET A 270 -10.98 12.98 1.47
N ALA A 271 -10.73 13.88 0.50
CA ALA A 271 -9.47 14.60 0.40
C ALA A 271 -9.20 15.51 1.61
N LEU A 272 -10.18 16.32 2.02
CA LEU A 272 -10.03 17.24 3.15
C LEU A 272 -9.81 16.49 4.47
N LEU A 273 -10.54 15.40 4.70
CA LEU A 273 -10.33 14.54 5.87
C LEU A 273 -8.91 13.95 5.87
N SER A 274 -8.42 13.47 4.71
CA SER A 274 -7.03 12.95 4.59
C SER A 274 -5.97 14.02 4.90
N ALA A 275 -6.29 15.30 4.63
CA ALA A 275 -5.44 16.44 4.90
C ALA A 275 -5.59 17.01 6.33
N GLY A 276 -6.31 16.30 7.21
CA GLY A 276 -6.47 16.66 8.61
C GLY A 276 -7.57 17.70 8.89
N ILE A 277 -8.45 18.00 7.92
CA ILE A 277 -9.63 18.80 8.22
C ILE A 277 -10.57 17.98 9.12
N PRO A 278 -11.01 18.51 10.27
CA PRO A 278 -11.91 17.79 11.16
C PRO A 278 -13.25 17.46 10.49
N SER A 279 -13.79 16.28 10.77
CA SER A 279 -15.10 15.82 10.26
C SER A 279 -16.28 16.67 10.76
N ASN A 280 -16.09 17.41 11.85
CA ASN A 280 -17.07 18.36 12.38
C ASN A 280 -16.87 19.80 11.86
N SER A 281 -15.99 20.03 10.89
CA SER A 281 -15.88 21.36 10.26
C SER A 281 -17.16 21.70 9.49
N PRO A 282 -17.57 22.99 9.45
CA PRO A 282 -18.80 23.40 8.76
C PRO A 282 -18.86 22.94 7.30
N GLN A 283 -17.74 23.02 6.57
CA GLN A 283 -17.66 22.63 5.17
C GLN A 283 -17.94 21.13 4.98
N ILE A 284 -17.36 20.27 5.83
CA ILE A 284 -17.59 18.83 5.79
C ILE A 284 -19.03 18.50 6.20
N GLN A 285 -19.57 19.15 7.23
CA GLN A 285 -20.94 18.93 7.68
C GLN A 285 -21.98 19.35 6.63
N ASN A 286 -21.75 20.47 5.95
CA ASN A 286 -22.62 20.96 4.89
C ASN A 286 -22.59 20.03 3.68
N SER A 287 -21.39 19.68 3.20
CA SER A 287 -21.20 18.75 2.08
C SER A 287 -21.80 17.37 2.38
N ARG A 288 -21.60 16.85 3.60
CA ARG A 288 -22.26 15.61 4.07
C ARG A 288 -23.79 15.71 4.01
N SER A 289 -24.34 16.86 4.40
CA SER A 289 -25.80 17.09 4.33
C SER A 289 -26.28 17.19 2.89
N PHE A 290 -25.51 17.82 2.01
CA PHE A 290 -25.78 17.88 0.58
C PHE A 290 -25.86 16.48 -0.04
N ILE A 291 -24.86 15.62 0.22
CA ILE A 291 -24.85 14.23 -0.27
C ILE A 291 -26.11 13.48 0.17
N LYS A 292 -26.47 13.56 1.46
CA LYS A 292 -27.65 12.88 2.02
C LYS A 292 -28.96 13.34 1.38
N ASN A 293 -29.07 14.63 1.07
CA ASN A 293 -30.28 15.21 0.47
C ASN A 293 -30.45 14.88 -1.01
N HIS A 294 -29.40 14.39 -1.67
CA HIS A 294 -29.41 14.00 -3.09
C HIS A 294 -29.28 12.49 -3.31
N GLN A 295 -29.57 11.68 -2.29
CA GLN A 295 -29.75 10.24 -2.46
C GLN A 295 -30.99 9.96 -3.32
N ASN A 296 -30.84 9.12 -4.34
CA ASN A 296 -31.95 8.73 -5.20
C ASN A 296 -32.95 7.82 -4.46
N ALA A 297 -34.16 7.69 -5.02
CA ALA A 297 -35.22 6.88 -4.41
C ALA A 297 -34.87 5.39 -4.28
N ASP A 298 -33.99 4.88 -5.14
CA ASP A 298 -33.46 3.52 -5.10
C ASP A 298 -32.36 3.31 -4.03
N GLY A 299 -31.93 4.40 -3.37
CA GLY A 299 -30.90 4.39 -2.34
C GLY A 299 -29.49 4.66 -2.85
N GLY A 300 -29.27 4.73 -4.16
CA GLY A 300 -27.95 5.00 -4.74
C GLY A 300 -27.68 6.49 -5.00
N TRP A 301 -26.52 6.74 -5.59
CA TRP A 301 -26.13 8.03 -6.17
C TRP A 301 -25.54 7.84 -7.56
N SER A 302 -25.52 8.93 -8.31
CA SER A 302 -24.81 9.11 -9.57
C SER A 302 -23.76 10.21 -9.38
N TRP A 303 -22.80 10.33 -10.30
CA TRP A 303 -21.88 11.47 -10.33
C TRP A 303 -22.59 12.82 -10.42
N GLN A 304 -23.79 12.87 -11.01
CA GLN A 304 -24.62 14.08 -11.11
C GLN A 304 -25.89 14.00 -10.26
N VAL A 305 -26.36 15.16 -9.78
CA VAL A 305 -27.60 15.28 -9.03
C VAL A 305 -28.79 14.80 -9.88
N GLY A 306 -29.56 13.84 -9.36
CA GLY A 306 -30.74 13.29 -10.03
C GLY A 306 -30.45 12.39 -11.23
N GLY A 307 -29.17 12.09 -11.52
CA GLY A 307 -28.79 11.09 -12.50
C GLY A 307 -29.14 9.66 -12.05
N PRO A 308 -29.17 8.68 -12.97
CA PRO A 308 -29.39 7.28 -12.61
C PRO A 308 -28.24 6.79 -11.72
N SER A 309 -28.59 6.15 -10.60
CA SER A 309 -27.61 5.60 -9.67
C SER A 309 -26.68 4.59 -10.34
N ASP A 310 -25.43 4.54 -9.91
CA ASP A 310 -24.45 3.51 -10.29
C ASP A 310 -23.63 3.03 -9.07
N ALA A 311 -22.94 1.90 -9.25
CA ALA A 311 -22.21 1.24 -8.17
C ALA A 311 -20.99 2.04 -7.69
N ASP A 312 -20.31 2.76 -8.58
CA ASP A 312 -19.03 3.42 -8.30
C ASP A 312 -19.27 4.69 -7.48
N ASP A 313 -20.20 5.53 -7.92
CA ASP A 313 -20.59 6.77 -7.23
C ASP A 313 -21.31 6.47 -5.91
N THR A 314 -22.15 5.43 -5.86
CA THR A 314 -22.77 5.00 -4.60
C THR A 314 -21.72 4.53 -3.59
N ALA A 315 -20.70 3.79 -4.03
CA ALA A 315 -19.60 3.36 -3.17
C ALA A 315 -18.76 4.55 -2.67
N ALA A 316 -18.46 5.53 -3.54
CA ALA A 316 -17.78 6.76 -3.15
C ALA A 316 -18.58 7.58 -2.13
N ALA A 317 -19.90 7.69 -2.32
CA ALA A 317 -20.80 8.36 -1.37
C ALA A 317 -20.79 7.68 0.01
N ILE A 318 -20.87 6.35 0.08
CA ILE A 318 -20.79 5.60 1.35
C ILE A 318 -19.49 5.89 2.08
N MET A 319 -18.35 5.82 1.38
CA MET A 319 -17.04 6.10 1.97
C MET A 319 -16.95 7.54 2.51
N ALA A 320 -17.37 8.52 1.71
CA ALA A 320 -17.36 9.93 2.13
C ALA A 320 -18.27 10.19 3.34
N LEU A 321 -19.49 9.63 3.34
CA LEU A 321 -20.44 9.78 4.45
C LEU A 321 -19.89 9.18 5.75
N ILE A 322 -19.41 7.93 5.71
CA ILE A 322 -18.87 7.26 6.89
C ILE A 322 -17.61 7.98 7.39
N ALA A 323 -16.69 8.34 6.50
CA ALA A 323 -15.46 9.05 6.87
C ALA A 323 -15.75 10.42 7.51
N SER A 324 -16.82 11.11 7.06
CA SER A 324 -17.29 12.36 7.66
C SER A 324 -18.15 12.18 8.91
N GLY A 325 -18.26 10.95 9.44
CA GLY A 325 -18.92 10.65 10.72
C GLY A 325 -20.43 10.37 10.63
N GLU A 326 -20.97 10.07 9.45
CA GLU A 326 -22.28 9.42 9.36
C GLU A 326 -22.21 8.02 9.99
N ASP A 327 -23.22 7.67 10.79
CA ASP A 327 -23.30 6.32 11.36
C ASP A 327 -23.42 5.29 10.23
N LYS A 328 -22.53 4.29 10.22
CA LYS A 328 -22.57 3.17 9.27
C LYS A 328 -23.89 2.38 9.31
N ASN A 329 -24.65 2.47 10.39
CA ASN A 329 -25.96 1.84 10.54
C ASN A 329 -27.13 2.78 10.18
N SER A 330 -26.86 3.99 9.68
CA SER A 330 -27.92 4.95 9.39
C SER A 330 -28.81 4.48 8.23
N PRO A 331 -30.08 4.93 8.16
CA PRO A 331 -30.98 4.57 7.06
C PRO A 331 -30.44 4.95 5.67
N VAL A 332 -29.63 6.01 5.58
CA VAL A 332 -29.01 6.44 4.32
C VAL A 332 -27.98 5.41 3.86
N ILE A 333 -27.10 4.97 4.75
CA ILE A 333 -26.10 3.94 4.44
C ILE A 333 -26.76 2.59 4.15
N ALA A 334 -27.77 2.20 4.94
CA ALA A 334 -28.49 0.93 4.72
C ALA A 334 -29.16 0.86 3.34
N LYS A 335 -29.79 1.96 2.89
CA LYS A 335 -30.38 2.05 1.54
C LYS A 335 -29.31 1.94 0.45
N ALA A 336 -28.18 2.62 0.61
CA ALA A 336 -27.07 2.57 -0.32
C ALA A 336 -26.46 1.18 -0.46
N VAL A 337 -26.26 0.49 0.66
CA VAL A 337 -25.79 -0.90 0.69
C VAL A 337 -26.78 -1.84 0.00
N ASN A 338 -28.09 -1.64 0.19
CA ASN A 338 -29.12 -2.42 -0.50
C ASN A 338 -29.13 -2.15 -2.01
N TYR A 339 -28.91 -0.90 -2.43
CA TYR A 339 -28.71 -0.56 -3.83
C TYR A 339 -27.50 -1.31 -4.40
N LEU A 340 -26.34 -1.27 -3.75
CA LEU A 340 -25.15 -2.01 -4.21
C LEU A 340 -25.41 -3.52 -4.30
N LYS A 341 -26.12 -4.09 -3.32
CA LYS A 341 -26.53 -5.50 -3.35
C LYS A 341 -27.42 -5.84 -4.55
N SER A 342 -28.25 -4.90 -5.03
CA SER A 342 -29.04 -5.08 -6.25
C SER A 342 -28.21 -5.11 -7.53
N GLN A 343 -27.00 -4.52 -7.52
CA GLN A 343 -26.07 -4.52 -8.64
C GLN A 343 -25.20 -5.78 -8.70
N LEU A 344 -25.24 -6.63 -7.67
CA LEU A 344 -24.51 -7.91 -7.62
C LEU A 344 -25.12 -8.92 -8.60
N ASP A 345 -24.34 -9.40 -9.57
CA ASP A 345 -24.78 -10.39 -10.56
C ASP A 345 -24.36 -11.84 -10.23
N SER A 346 -24.72 -12.80 -11.08
CA SER A 346 -24.38 -14.23 -10.88
C SER A 346 -22.90 -14.56 -11.05
N SER A 347 -22.08 -13.64 -11.57
CA SER A 347 -20.63 -13.80 -11.57
C SER A 347 -20.02 -13.51 -10.19
N GLY A 348 -20.79 -12.91 -9.29
CA GLY A 348 -20.36 -12.39 -8.00
C GLY A 348 -19.77 -10.99 -8.07
N GLY A 349 -19.71 -10.35 -9.26
CA GLY A 349 -19.26 -8.97 -9.42
C GLY A 349 -20.39 -7.94 -9.48
N PHE A 350 -20.03 -6.66 -9.43
CA PHE A 350 -20.99 -5.55 -9.46
C PHE A 350 -21.13 -4.94 -10.85
N ILE A 351 -22.38 -4.85 -11.33
CA ILE A 351 -22.72 -4.27 -12.62
C ILE A 351 -22.54 -2.76 -12.58
N CYS A 352 -21.74 -2.24 -13.51
CA CYS A 352 -21.75 -0.84 -13.91
C CYS A 352 -21.63 -0.79 -15.44
N GLU A 353 -22.29 0.18 -16.07
CA GLU A 353 -22.38 0.28 -17.54
C GLU A 353 -22.81 -1.05 -18.23
N GLY A 354 -23.65 -1.84 -17.55
CA GLY A 354 -24.22 -3.08 -18.07
C GLY A 354 -23.37 -4.34 -17.91
N VAL A 355 -22.21 -4.28 -17.23
CA VAL A 355 -21.37 -5.47 -17.01
C VAL A 355 -20.66 -5.47 -15.65
N ALA A 356 -20.53 -6.65 -15.04
CA ALA A 356 -19.69 -6.84 -13.87
C ALA A 356 -18.20 -6.63 -14.20
N ASN A 357 -17.49 -5.86 -13.38
CA ASN A 357 -16.11 -5.46 -13.69
C ASN A 357 -15.28 -5.15 -12.44
N SER A 358 -13.95 -5.24 -12.59
CA SER A 358 -13.01 -5.10 -11.47
C SER A 358 -12.99 -3.71 -10.83
N ALA A 359 -13.30 -2.66 -11.59
CA ALA A 359 -13.27 -1.29 -11.08
C ALA A 359 -14.41 -1.10 -10.08
N SER A 360 -15.63 -1.47 -10.48
CA SER A 360 -16.80 -1.42 -9.61
C SER A 360 -16.67 -2.34 -8.42
N ASP A 361 -16.14 -3.55 -8.60
CA ASP A 361 -15.84 -4.42 -7.46
C ASP A 361 -14.89 -3.76 -6.46
N SER A 362 -13.86 -3.07 -6.95
CA SER A 362 -12.88 -2.44 -6.09
C SER A 362 -13.52 -1.33 -5.24
N TRP A 363 -14.31 -0.46 -5.87
CA TRP A 363 -15.02 0.62 -5.17
C TRP A 363 -16.02 0.07 -4.16
N VAL A 364 -16.82 -0.92 -4.54
CA VAL A 364 -17.82 -1.51 -3.65
C VAL A 364 -17.16 -2.25 -2.49
N LEU A 365 -16.10 -3.03 -2.72
CA LEU A 365 -15.38 -3.71 -1.63
C LEU A 365 -14.80 -2.73 -0.60
N MET A 366 -14.29 -1.58 -1.06
CA MET A 366 -13.85 -0.51 -0.17
C MET A 366 -15.04 0.08 0.61
N ALA A 367 -16.16 0.38 -0.04
CA ALA A 367 -17.36 0.88 0.65
C ALA A 367 -17.92 -0.10 1.68
N LEU A 368 -17.94 -1.40 1.38
CA LEU A 368 -18.34 -2.44 2.33
C LEU A 368 -17.37 -2.52 3.51
N SER A 369 -16.07 -2.37 3.26
CA SER A 369 -15.05 -2.29 4.32
C SER A 369 -15.27 -1.09 5.23
N ALA A 370 -15.55 0.09 4.66
CA ALA A 370 -15.89 1.30 5.44
C ALA A 370 -17.14 1.09 6.30
N ALA A 371 -18.14 0.39 5.76
CA ALA A 371 -19.36 0.01 6.49
C ALA A 371 -19.16 -1.16 7.48
N ASN A 372 -17.96 -1.73 7.57
CA ASN A 372 -17.65 -2.92 8.37
C ASN A 372 -18.55 -4.13 8.01
N ILE A 373 -18.82 -4.29 6.71
CA ILE A 373 -19.59 -5.39 6.14
C ILE A 373 -18.61 -6.35 5.46
N GLY A 374 -18.68 -7.63 5.84
CA GLY A 374 -17.86 -8.67 5.22
C GLY A 374 -18.34 -8.99 3.79
N PRO A 375 -17.55 -8.68 2.74
CA PRO A 375 -17.96 -8.91 1.36
C PRO A 375 -17.97 -10.40 0.95
N SER A 376 -17.52 -11.27 1.84
CA SER A 376 -17.57 -12.73 1.70
C SER A 376 -18.71 -13.38 2.50
N SER A 377 -19.52 -12.60 3.22
CA SER A 377 -20.66 -13.14 3.97
C SER A 377 -21.73 -13.72 3.03
N SER A 378 -22.58 -14.62 3.54
CA SER A 378 -23.63 -15.27 2.75
C SER A 378 -24.58 -14.29 2.04
N ASP A 379 -24.72 -13.08 2.58
CA ASP A 379 -25.53 -12.02 2.00
C ASP A 379 -24.97 -11.44 0.70
N TRP A 380 -23.68 -11.65 0.42
CA TRP A 380 -22.97 -11.17 -0.76
C TRP A 380 -22.52 -12.31 -1.67
N VAL A 381 -23.00 -13.53 -1.43
CA VAL A 381 -22.72 -14.69 -2.27
C VAL A 381 -23.87 -14.89 -3.25
N LYS A 382 -23.57 -14.92 -4.54
CA LYS A 382 -24.53 -15.26 -5.61
C LYS A 382 -23.98 -16.41 -6.42
N ASP A 383 -24.77 -17.47 -6.57
CA ASP A 383 -24.39 -18.72 -7.23
C ASP A 383 -23.05 -19.31 -6.75
N GLY A 384 -22.77 -19.17 -5.45
CA GLY A 384 -21.55 -19.67 -4.81
C GLY A 384 -20.31 -18.79 -4.99
N VAL A 385 -20.43 -17.64 -5.65
CA VAL A 385 -19.33 -16.69 -5.86
C VAL A 385 -19.59 -15.39 -5.10
N ASN A 386 -18.55 -14.84 -4.47
CA ASN A 386 -18.60 -13.55 -3.79
C ASN A 386 -17.76 -12.48 -4.54
N PRO A 387 -17.98 -11.19 -4.25
CA PRO A 387 -17.24 -10.07 -4.84
C PRO A 387 -15.72 -10.17 -4.79
N VAL A 388 -15.17 -10.64 -3.67
CA VAL A 388 -13.71 -10.81 -3.52
C VAL A 388 -13.18 -11.82 -4.53
N SER A 389 -13.91 -12.91 -4.72
CA SER A 389 -13.55 -13.97 -5.66
C SER A 389 -13.69 -13.49 -7.12
N HIS A 390 -14.71 -12.69 -7.44
CA HIS A 390 -14.83 -12.07 -8.77
C HIS A 390 -13.66 -11.11 -9.05
N LEU A 391 -13.32 -10.22 -8.13
CA LEU A 391 -12.18 -9.30 -8.30
C LEU A 391 -10.86 -10.06 -8.50
N ILE A 392 -10.58 -11.09 -7.69
CA ILE A 392 -9.35 -11.91 -7.83
C ILE A 392 -9.27 -12.59 -9.20
N ARG A 393 -10.41 -13.00 -9.79
CA ARG A 393 -10.46 -13.59 -11.14
C ARG A 393 -10.12 -12.58 -12.24
N CYS A 394 -10.25 -11.28 -11.99
CA CYS A 394 -9.79 -10.24 -12.91
C CYS A 394 -8.27 -10.02 -12.86
N GLN A 395 -7.53 -10.69 -11.97
CA GLN A 395 -6.07 -10.61 -11.96
C GLN A 395 -5.44 -11.46 -13.07
N ASN A 396 -4.48 -10.88 -13.78
CA ASN A 396 -3.63 -11.45 -14.83
C ASN A 396 -2.40 -12.19 -14.29
N LEU A 397 -1.81 -13.05 -15.13
CA LEU A 397 -0.64 -13.86 -14.76
C LEU A 397 0.58 -13.01 -14.43
N ASP A 398 0.69 -11.84 -15.06
CA ASP A 398 1.72 -10.85 -14.80
C ASP A 398 1.48 -10.07 -13.50
N GLY A 399 0.33 -10.25 -12.86
CA GLY A 399 -0.11 -9.57 -11.65
C GLY A 399 -1.04 -8.38 -11.87
N SER A 400 -1.17 -7.89 -13.11
CA SER A 400 -2.08 -6.78 -13.44
C SER A 400 -3.54 -7.15 -13.23
N PHE A 401 -4.43 -6.19 -13.02
CA PHE A 401 -5.88 -6.44 -13.09
C PHE A 401 -6.45 -5.90 -14.40
N SER A 402 -7.35 -6.67 -15.00
CA SER A 402 -8.13 -6.29 -16.19
C SER A 402 -9.52 -5.81 -15.80
N TRP A 403 -10.16 -5.03 -16.68
CA TRP A 403 -11.52 -4.55 -16.44
C TRP A 403 -12.50 -5.72 -16.36
N ARG A 404 -12.40 -6.67 -17.30
CA ARG A 404 -13.14 -7.94 -17.29
C ARG A 404 -12.21 -9.14 -17.34
N ILE A 405 -12.73 -10.27 -16.88
CA ILE A 405 -12.06 -11.57 -16.94
C ILE A 405 -11.63 -11.89 -18.38
N GLY A 406 -10.34 -12.19 -18.58
CA GLY A 406 -9.79 -12.58 -19.88
C GLY A 406 -9.28 -11.44 -20.75
N GLU A 407 -9.36 -10.19 -20.30
CA GLU A 407 -8.81 -9.02 -20.99
C GLU A 407 -7.37 -8.67 -20.55
N GLY A 408 -6.72 -7.77 -21.29
CA GLY A 408 -5.44 -7.19 -20.89
C GLY A 408 -5.60 -6.31 -19.65
N GLY A 409 -4.63 -6.38 -18.74
CA GLY A 409 -4.62 -5.57 -17.51
C GLY A 409 -3.89 -4.25 -17.69
N ASN A 410 -4.09 -3.33 -16.75
CA ASN A 410 -3.45 -2.02 -16.76
C ASN A 410 -3.14 -1.51 -15.33
N PRO A 411 -2.25 -0.50 -15.17
CA PRO A 411 -1.94 0.04 -13.85
C PRO A 411 -3.12 0.65 -13.09
N TRP A 412 -4.14 1.17 -13.78
CA TRP A 412 -5.29 1.82 -13.16
C TRP A 412 -6.15 0.80 -12.41
N TRP A 413 -6.62 -0.25 -13.08
CA TRP A 413 -7.43 -1.30 -12.44
C TRP A 413 -6.64 -2.04 -11.37
N THR A 414 -5.33 -2.21 -11.58
CA THR A 414 -4.44 -2.80 -10.57
C THR A 414 -4.37 -1.93 -9.32
N ALA A 415 -4.29 -0.60 -9.48
CA ALA A 415 -4.26 0.33 -8.36
C ALA A 415 -5.59 0.41 -7.58
N TYR A 416 -6.73 0.16 -8.24
CA TYR A 416 -8.02 0.02 -7.56
C TYR A 416 -8.13 -1.29 -6.77
N ALA A 417 -7.68 -2.40 -7.36
CA ALA A 417 -7.84 -3.72 -6.76
C ALA A 417 -7.04 -3.91 -5.46
N ILE A 418 -5.84 -3.31 -5.34
CA ILE A 418 -4.96 -3.47 -4.17
C ILE A 418 -5.63 -2.98 -2.86
N PRO A 419 -6.01 -1.70 -2.70
CA PRO A 419 -6.67 -1.23 -1.48
C PRO A 419 -8.00 -1.95 -1.22
N ALA A 420 -8.75 -2.27 -2.26
CA ALA A 420 -10.00 -3.03 -2.16
C ALA A 420 -9.78 -4.41 -1.53
N LEU A 421 -8.85 -5.20 -2.05
CA LEU A 421 -8.53 -6.54 -1.53
C LEU A 421 -7.90 -6.51 -0.13
N LEU A 422 -7.22 -5.42 0.22
CA LEU A 422 -6.67 -5.19 1.57
C LEU A 422 -7.72 -4.67 2.56
N GLY A 423 -8.96 -4.40 2.13
CA GLY A 423 -10.00 -3.81 2.96
C GLY A 423 -9.67 -2.41 3.47
N ARG A 424 -9.01 -1.60 2.63
CA ARG A 424 -8.53 -0.24 2.96
C ARG A 424 -9.33 0.81 2.18
N PRO A 425 -10.44 1.32 2.72
CA PRO A 425 -11.23 2.35 2.06
C PRO A 425 -10.53 3.71 2.00
N TYR A 426 -11.02 4.58 1.11
CA TYR A 426 -10.60 5.98 1.08
C TYR A 426 -11.45 6.85 2.02
N PRO A 427 -10.88 7.93 2.60
CA PRO A 427 -9.45 8.25 2.59
C PRO A 427 -8.65 7.23 3.41
N LEU A 428 -7.39 6.98 3.02
CA LEU A 428 -6.49 6.17 3.85
C LEU A 428 -6.21 6.94 5.13
N THR A 429 -6.68 6.45 6.27
CA THR A 429 -6.49 7.09 7.57
C THR A 429 -5.03 6.90 8.04
N PRO A 430 -4.30 7.99 8.34
CA PRO A 430 -2.95 7.90 8.91
C PRO A 430 -3.01 7.29 10.31
N GLY A 431 -2.88 5.97 10.39
CA GLY A 431 -2.97 5.21 11.65
C GLY A 431 -3.42 3.76 11.48
N GLU A 432 -4.01 3.41 10.34
CA GLU A 432 -4.59 2.08 10.15
C GLU A 432 -3.64 1.03 9.53
N LEU A 433 -2.51 1.43 8.94
CA LEU A 433 -1.72 0.48 8.13
C LEU A 433 -0.91 -0.51 8.97
N TYR A 434 -0.34 -0.05 10.09
CA TYR A 434 0.22 -0.86 11.18
C TYR A 434 0.17 -0.02 12.46
N PRO A 435 -0.04 -0.63 13.65
CA PRO A 435 0.12 0.10 14.91
C PRO A 435 1.53 0.70 14.96
N GLN A 436 1.71 1.88 15.57
CA GLN A 436 2.99 2.57 15.57
C GLN A 436 3.54 2.76 16.98
N ALA A 437 4.85 2.90 17.11
CA ALA A 437 5.54 3.33 18.32
C ALA A 437 6.52 4.46 18.00
N TYR A 438 6.71 5.38 18.94
CA TYR A 438 7.70 6.46 18.79
C TYR A 438 9.07 5.95 19.24
N VAL A 439 10.08 6.06 18.39
CA VAL A 439 11.44 5.63 18.70
C VAL A 439 12.36 6.82 18.72
N ARG A 440 13.28 6.85 19.69
CA ARG A 440 14.38 7.80 19.76
C ARG A 440 15.68 7.02 19.98
N VAL A 441 16.67 7.26 19.14
CA VAL A 441 18.00 6.65 19.19
C VAL A 441 19.03 7.74 19.48
N GLU A 442 19.60 7.70 20.68
CA GLU A 442 20.49 8.76 21.18
C GLU A 442 21.91 8.25 21.39
N TYR A 443 22.87 8.94 20.78
CA TYR A 443 24.27 8.88 21.17
C TYR A 443 24.60 10.08 22.07
N VAL A 444 25.78 10.04 22.71
CA VAL A 444 26.22 11.02 23.73
C VAL A 444 25.99 12.48 23.30
N ASN A 445 26.33 12.83 22.07
CA ASN A 445 26.28 14.19 21.53
C ASN A 445 25.44 14.32 20.25
N ALA A 446 24.64 13.30 19.91
CA ALA A 446 23.87 13.28 18.68
C ALA A 446 22.62 12.41 18.81
N THR A 447 21.49 12.92 18.33
CA THR A 447 20.33 12.09 18.02
C THR A 447 20.61 11.39 16.70
N ILE A 448 20.79 10.06 16.72
CA ILE A 448 21.01 9.27 15.50
C ILE A 448 19.72 9.26 14.67
N TRP A 449 18.59 9.03 15.33
CA TRP A 449 17.29 8.98 14.68
C TRP A 449 16.16 9.17 15.68
N ARG A 450 15.05 9.76 15.23
CA ARG A 450 13.80 9.72 15.99
C ARG A 450 12.59 9.80 15.05
N GLY A 451 11.49 9.21 15.48
CA GLY A 451 10.23 9.28 14.73
C GLY A 451 9.27 8.16 15.07
N TRP A 452 8.07 8.24 14.50
CA TRP A 452 7.08 7.18 14.56
C TRP A 452 7.43 6.05 13.61
N VAL A 453 7.34 4.82 14.11
CA VAL A 453 7.73 3.59 13.41
C VAL A 453 6.58 2.60 13.42
N GLU A 454 6.31 1.99 12.28
CA GLU A 454 5.30 0.92 12.14
C GLU A 454 5.75 -0.37 12.83
N ILE A 455 4.87 -0.95 13.64
CA ILE A 455 5.00 -2.26 14.25
C ILE A 455 4.53 -3.30 13.23
N LEU A 456 5.48 -3.84 12.46
CA LEU A 456 5.23 -4.92 11.50
C LEU A 456 4.94 -6.24 12.25
N PRO A 457 4.46 -7.31 11.58
CA PRO A 457 4.27 -8.60 12.24
C PRO A 457 5.60 -9.24 12.70
N SER A 458 6.65 -9.11 11.88
CA SER A 458 8.00 -9.59 12.18
C SER A 458 9.05 -8.89 11.31
N THR A 459 10.32 -9.06 11.65
CA THR A 459 11.47 -8.69 10.82
C THR A 459 12.58 -9.75 10.90
N GLU A 460 13.48 -9.75 9.93
CA GLU A 460 14.66 -10.60 9.92
C GLU A 460 15.91 -9.81 10.32
N VAL A 461 16.62 -10.29 11.35
CA VAL A 461 17.85 -9.69 11.85
C VAL A 461 18.99 -10.68 11.68
N THR A 462 20.10 -10.25 11.07
CA THR A 462 21.29 -11.08 10.87
C THR A 462 22.34 -10.78 11.93
N ALA A 463 22.76 -11.80 12.68
CA ALA A 463 23.84 -11.66 13.64
C ALA A 463 25.19 -11.52 12.92
N TYR A 464 26.00 -10.52 13.29
CA TYR A 464 27.22 -10.22 12.54
C TYR A 464 28.33 -11.25 12.74
N ASN A 465 28.37 -11.88 13.92
CA ASN A 465 29.40 -12.81 14.36
C ASN A 465 29.17 -14.22 13.77
N SER A 466 27.95 -14.75 13.84
CA SER A 466 27.62 -16.09 13.31
C SER A 466 27.11 -16.08 11.87
N LYS A 467 26.68 -14.92 11.36
CA LYS A 467 25.94 -14.74 10.09
C LYS A 467 24.56 -15.39 10.05
N LYS A 468 24.05 -15.90 11.18
CA LYS A 468 22.72 -16.50 11.27
C LYS A 468 21.62 -15.44 11.22
N VAL A 469 20.53 -15.77 10.52
CA VAL A 469 19.31 -14.94 10.44
C VAL A 469 18.31 -15.38 11.50
N TYR A 470 17.74 -14.41 12.21
CA TYR A 470 16.73 -14.60 13.24
C TYR A 470 15.44 -13.87 12.85
N THR A 471 14.31 -14.58 12.90
CA THR A 471 12.98 -13.98 12.77
C THR A 471 12.55 -13.40 14.12
N ILE A 472 12.40 -12.09 14.17
CA ILE A 472 12.06 -11.33 15.37
C ILE A 472 10.60 -10.88 15.27
N GLN A 473 9.80 -11.11 16.31
CA GLN A 473 8.41 -10.62 16.38
C GLN A 473 8.41 -9.10 16.37
N GLY A 474 7.51 -8.48 15.61
CA GLY A 474 7.62 -7.04 15.35
C GLY A 474 7.23 -6.14 16.52
N ASP A 475 6.54 -6.68 17.50
CA ASP A 475 6.16 -6.05 18.76
C ASP A 475 7.29 -6.05 19.81
N CYS A 476 8.56 -6.02 19.39
CA CYS A 476 9.69 -5.91 20.32
C CYS A 476 10.66 -4.78 19.98
N VAL A 477 11.46 -4.38 20.96
CA VAL A 477 12.42 -3.26 20.83
C VAL A 477 13.42 -3.49 19.70
N LEU A 478 13.92 -4.72 19.49
CA LEU A 478 14.86 -5.02 18.41
C LEU A 478 14.22 -4.88 17.04
N ALA A 479 12.99 -5.35 16.85
CA ALA A 479 12.31 -5.24 15.56
C ALA A 479 12.02 -3.78 15.21
N ILE A 480 11.71 -2.98 16.22
CA ILE A 480 11.42 -1.56 16.07
C ILE A 480 12.70 -0.74 15.82
N LEU A 481 13.82 -1.13 16.44
CA LEU A 481 15.14 -0.62 16.07
C LEU A 481 15.49 -0.95 14.61
N ASP A 482 15.25 -2.18 14.16
CA ASP A 482 15.49 -2.58 12.77
C ASP A 482 14.65 -1.73 11.79
N ARG A 483 13.36 -1.53 12.09
CA ARG A 483 12.51 -0.69 11.26
C ARG A 483 12.96 0.78 11.27
N ALA A 484 13.34 1.32 12.43
CA ALA A 484 13.93 2.66 12.55
C ALA A 484 15.21 2.79 11.74
N SER A 485 16.10 1.79 11.78
CA SER A 485 17.35 1.73 11.01
C SER A 485 17.09 1.81 9.51
N ARG A 486 16.13 1.04 9.00
CA ARG A 486 15.75 1.07 7.59
C ARG A 486 15.16 2.41 7.14
N LEU A 487 14.33 3.04 7.97
CA LEU A 487 13.74 4.35 7.69
C LEU A 487 14.77 5.48 7.80
N GLY A 488 15.67 5.39 8.77
CA GLY A 488 16.68 6.40 9.07
C GLY A 488 17.98 6.28 8.30
N GLY A 489 18.18 5.18 7.56
CA GLY A 489 19.41 4.91 6.82
C GLY A 489 20.65 4.73 7.70
N PHE A 490 20.49 4.45 9.00
CA PHE A 490 21.61 4.18 9.92
C PHE A 490 21.83 2.68 10.08
N THR A 491 23.07 2.27 10.36
CA THR A 491 23.41 0.86 10.55
C THR A 491 23.30 0.44 12.01
N TYR A 492 23.09 -0.85 12.26
CA TYR A 492 23.26 -1.44 13.59
C TYR A 492 23.86 -2.85 13.44
N GLN A 493 24.49 -3.35 14.49
CA GLN A 493 25.06 -4.70 14.53
C GLN A 493 24.52 -5.46 15.74
N VAL A 494 24.17 -6.73 15.51
CA VAL A 494 23.66 -7.64 16.54
C VAL A 494 24.60 -8.82 16.69
N SER A 495 24.98 -9.13 17.92
CA SER A 495 25.69 -10.34 18.30
C SER A 495 24.71 -11.38 18.84
N ASP A 496 24.87 -12.63 18.42
CA ASP A 496 24.14 -13.77 18.96
C ASP A 496 24.99 -14.63 19.92
N GLN A 497 26.12 -14.09 20.42
CA GLN A 497 27.01 -14.77 21.36
C GLN A 497 26.29 -15.28 22.62
N TRP A 498 25.19 -14.62 23.03
CA TRP A 498 24.39 -14.99 24.20
C TRP A 498 23.06 -15.66 23.85
N TYR A 499 22.84 -16.08 22.60
CA TYR A 499 21.63 -16.79 22.21
C TYR A 499 21.59 -18.20 22.84
N PRO A 500 20.44 -18.71 23.35
CA PRO A 500 19.08 -18.18 23.29
C PRO A 500 18.70 -17.23 24.44
N THR A 501 19.62 -16.83 25.30
CA THR A 501 19.35 -15.88 26.40
C THR A 501 18.93 -14.51 25.86
N GLY A 502 19.49 -14.05 24.76
CA GLY A 502 19.03 -12.88 24.03
C GLY A 502 19.99 -12.46 22.93
N LEU A 503 19.52 -11.60 22.05
CA LEU A 503 20.35 -10.92 21.05
C LEU A 503 20.87 -9.60 21.62
N TYR A 504 22.15 -9.31 21.36
CA TYR A 504 22.83 -8.14 21.89
C TYR A 504 23.10 -7.12 20.79
N VAL A 505 22.66 -5.87 20.97
CA VAL A 505 22.95 -4.77 20.05
C VAL A 505 24.32 -4.21 20.37
N ASP A 506 25.30 -4.54 19.53
CA ASP A 506 26.72 -4.22 19.72
C ASP A 506 27.06 -2.81 19.21
N SER A 507 26.41 -2.37 18.13
CA SER A 507 26.58 -1.00 17.62
C SER A 507 25.33 -0.45 16.96
N ILE A 508 25.17 0.87 16.97
CA ILE A 508 24.16 1.62 16.21
C ILE A 508 24.83 2.89 15.67
N GLY A 509 24.57 3.25 14.41
CA GLY A 509 25.17 4.40 13.74
C GLY A 509 26.70 4.37 13.65
N GLY A 510 27.31 3.18 13.76
CA GLY A 510 28.76 2.99 13.83
C GLY A 510 29.38 3.12 15.22
N TYR A 511 28.62 3.49 16.26
CA TYR A 511 29.13 3.58 17.63
C TYR A 511 28.97 2.26 18.38
N LYS A 512 30.09 1.69 18.81
CA LYS A 512 30.17 0.39 19.48
C LYS A 512 29.97 0.49 20.99
N ALA A 513 29.51 -0.60 21.60
CA ALA A 513 29.63 -0.79 23.03
C ALA A 513 31.11 -0.92 23.43
N GLU A 514 31.47 -0.37 24.59
CA GLU A 514 32.85 -0.37 25.09
C GLU A 514 32.87 -0.40 26.64
N GLY A 515 33.59 -1.38 27.19
CA GLY A 515 33.71 -1.55 28.64
C GLY A 515 32.35 -1.72 29.32
N ALA A 516 32.04 -0.83 30.27
CA ALA A 516 30.76 -0.80 30.97
C ALA A 516 29.63 -0.07 30.21
N TYR A 517 29.93 0.54 29.07
CA TYR A 517 28.99 1.32 28.27
C TYR A 517 28.53 0.53 27.03
N GLY A 518 27.25 0.66 26.68
CA GLY A 518 26.65 0.03 25.53
C GLY A 518 25.26 0.58 25.21
N TRP A 519 24.54 -0.11 24.33
CA TRP A 519 23.19 0.29 23.92
C TRP A 519 22.14 -0.17 24.93
N MET A 520 21.68 0.79 25.72
CA MET A 520 20.58 0.66 26.68
C MET A 520 19.26 1.00 26.00
N TYR A 521 18.14 0.59 26.61
CA TYR A 521 16.83 1.04 26.15
C TYR A 521 15.85 1.26 27.30
N ARG A 522 14.82 2.06 27.03
CA ARG A 522 13.68 2.34 27.90
C ARG A 522 12.39 2.29 27.08
N VAL A 523 11.32 1.74 27.67
CA VAL A 523 9.96 1.77 27.11
C VAL A 523 9.09 2.60 28.04
N ASN A 524 8.50 3.68 27.53
CA ASN A 524 7.78 4.68 28.32
C ASN A 524 8.60 5.16 29.53
N TYR A 525 9.89 5.41 29.29
CA TYR A 525 10.91 5.77 30.28
C TYR A 525 11.24 4.70 31.35
N THR A 526 10.60 3.53 31.32
CA THR A 526 10.94 2.40 32.18
C THR A 526 12.20 1.71 31.65
N LEU A 527 13.21 1.54 32.51
CA LEU A 527 14.49 0.91 32.15
C LEU A 527 14.30 -0.55 31.75
N GLY A 528 14.83 -0.92 30.57
CA GLY A 528 14.80 -2.29 30.07
C GLY A 528 15.45 -3.31 31.01
N GLN A 529 14.73 -4.39 31.31
CA GLN A 529 15.18 -5.47 32.20
C GLN A 529 15.42 -6.81 31.48
N VAL A 530 15.15 -6.87 30.18
CA VAL A 530 15.30 -8.08 29.35
C VAL A 530 16.02 -7.74 28.05
N SER A 531 16.39 -8.74 27.26
CA SER A 531 17.04 -8.50 25.97
C SER A 531 16.11 -7.79 24.98
N VAL A 532 16.67 -7.00 24.07
CA VAL A 532 15.91 -6.16 23.13
C VAL A 532 15.00 -6.97 22.19
N ASP A 533 15.37 -8.22 21.89
CA ASP A 533 14.58 -9.17 21.09
C ASP A 533 13.39 -9.77 21.85
N LYS A 534 13.34 -9.60 23.17
CA LYS A 534 12.30 -10.15 24.06
C LYS A 534 11.44 -9.07 24.71
N CYS A 535 11.92 -7.83 24.75
CA CYS A 535 11.16 -6.74 25.35
C CYS A 535 10.00 -6.34 24.45
N LYS A 536 8.78 -6.63 24.90
CA LYS A 536 7.55 -6.31 24.18
C LYS A 536 7.21 -4.83 24.27
N ILE A 537 6.63 -4.31 23.19
CA ILE A 537 6.07 -2.96 23.12
C ILE A 537 4.62 -3.00 22.63
N ASN A 538 3.86 -1.99 23.01
CA ASN A 538 2.49 -1.78 22.58
C ASN A 538 2.40 -0.61 21.58
N PRO A 539 1.30 -0.53 20.81
CA PRO A 539 1.00 0.66 20.03
C PRO A 539 1.01 1.92 20.91
N ASN A 540 1.60 3.00 20.41
CA ASN A 540 1.80 4.30 21.04
C ASN A 540 2.88 4.36 22.14
N ASP A 541 3.60 3.27 22.39
CA ASP A 541 4.75 3.30 23.30
C ASP A 541 5.86 4.22 22.79
N ARG A 542 6.60 4.83 23.73
CA ARG A 542 7.84 5.58 23.47
C ARG A 542 9.05 4.72 23.81
N VAL A 543 9.82 4.35 22.80
CA VAL A 543 11.04 3.55 22.91
C VAL A 543 12.25 4.48 22.82
N LEU A 544 13.00 4.63 23.91
CA LEU A 544 14.27 5.36 23.93
C LEU A 544 15.41 4.34 23.94
N ILE A 545 16.18 4.27 22.86
CA ILE A 545 17.41 3.48 22.74
C ILE A 545 18.58 4.46 22.85
N TYR A 546 19.54 4.20 23.72
CA TYR A 546 20.60 5.17 23.99
C TYR A 546 21.92 4.52 24.35
N TRP A 547 23.01 5.18 23.97
CA TRP A 547 24.34 4.75 24.40
C TRP A 547 24.60 5.22 25.83
N GLY A 548 24.95 4.30 26.72
CA GLY A 548 25.09 4.60 28.15
C GLY A 548 25.42 3.38 28.99
N THR A 549 25.26 3.53 30.30
CA THR A 549 25.40 2.45 31.28
C THR A 549 24.33 2.61 32.37
N LEU A 550 24.29 1.69 33.34
CA LEU A 550 23.41 1.81 34.50
C LEU A 550 23.73 3.12 35.27
N GLY A 551 22.70 3.90 35.57
CA GLY A 551 22.80 5.21 36.22
C GLY A 551 22.66 6.40 35.27
N VAL A 552 22.81 6.20 33.95
CA VAL A 552 22.53 7.25 32.95
C VAL A 552 21.01 7.45 32.83
N ARG A 553 20.55 8.70 32.99
CA ARG A 553 19.12 9.06 33.14
C ARG A 553 18.62 9.96 32.00
N PRO A 554 17.39 9.81 31.52
CA PRO A 554 16.86 10.65 30.45
C PRO A 554 16.52 12.06 30.93
N LEU A 555 16.76 13.05 30.06
CA LEU A 555 16.26 14.42 30.23
C LEU A 555 14.88 14.60 29.58
N LYS A 556 14.14 15.55 30.13
CA LYS A 556 12.93 16.15 29.57
C LYS A 556 13.09 17.66 29.62
N VAL A 557 12.64 18.33 28.56
CA VAL A 557 12.55 19.79 28.52
C VAL A 557 11.10 20.18 28.27
N GLU A 558 10.66 21.23 28.96
CA GLU A 558 9.34 21.84 28.82
C GLU A 558 9.51 23.34 28.64
N VAL A 559 8.67 23.96 27.82
CA VAL A 559 8.71 25.40 27.54
C VAL A 559 7.40 26.06 27.93
N GLU A 560 7.50 27.22 28.58
CA GLU A 560 6.33 28.01 28.95
C GLU A 560 6.58 29.52 28.83
N PRO A 561 5.75 30.26 28.07
CA PRO A 561 4.75 29.75 27.13
C PRO A 561 5.40 29.09 25.90
N ALA A 562 4.71 28.15 25.26
CA ALA A 562 5.16 27.53 24.01
C ALA A 562 5.06 28.49 22.80
N GLU A 563 4.23 29.52 22.90
CA GLU A 563 4.13 30.60 21.91
C GLU A 563 4.32 31.95 22.59
N VAL A 564 5.19 32.78 22.05
CA VAL A 564 5.62 34.03 22.68
C VAL A 564 5.78 35.14 21.64
N PRO A 565 5.33 36.38 21.90
CA PRO A 565 5.59 37.49 21.00
C PRO A 565 7.09 37.74 20.77
N LEU A 566 7.45 38.29 19.62
CA LEU A 566 8.84 38.58 19.27
C LEU A 566 9.53 39.44 20.36
N GLY A 567 10.72 39.01 20.82
CA GLY A 567 11.48 39.72 21.84
C GLY A 567 10.93 39.60 23.27
N LYS A 568 9.88 38.79 23.51
CA LYS A 568 9.42 38.45 24.87
C LYS A 568 10.07 37.14 25.35
N PRO A 569 10.36 37.02 26.65
CA PRO A 569 11.00 35.83 27.20
C PRO A 569 10.03 34.66 27.33
N PHE A 570 10.55 33.44 27.23
CA PHE A 570 9.90 32.21 27.69
C PHE A 570 10.85 31.42 28.60
N THR A 571 10.33 30.48 29.38
CA THR A 571 11.11 29.66 30.29
C THR A 571 11.24 28.25 29.74
N ALA A 572 12.47 27.75 29.59
CA ALA A 572 12.76 26.34 29.36
C ALA A 572 13.10 25.67 30.70
N THR A 573 12.32 24.68 31.12
CA THR A 573 12.55 23.89 32.33
C THR A 573 13.09 22.52 31.95
N VAL A 574 14.28 22.18 32.46
CA VAL A 574 14.94 20.90 32.24
C VAL A 574 14.87 20.05 33.49
N THR A 575 14.41 18.81 33.33
CA THR A 575 14.34 17.81 34.38
C THR A 575 15.00 16.51 33.94
N PHE A 576 15.45 15.71 34.90
CA PHE A 576 15.87 14.32 34.67
C PHE A 576 14.94 13.35 35.41
N LEU A 577 14.80 12.14 34.89
CA LEU A 577 14.02 11.10 35.58
C LEU A 577 14.85 10.43 36.67
N ASP A 578 14.36 10.47 37.91
CA ASP A 578 14.87 9.64 38.99
C ASP A 578 14.23 8.25 38.93
N ASP A 579 15.04 7.25 38.56
CA ASP A 579 14.60 5.86 38.41
C ASP A 579 14.09 5.23 39.72
N SER A 580 14.49 5.75 40.88
CA SER A 580 14.07 5.21 42.19
C SER A 580 12.65 5.65 42.58
N THR A 581 12.26 6.86 42.19
CA THR A 581 10.98 7.45 42.55
C THR A 581 10.01 7.58 41.37
N GLY A 582 10.50 7.43 40.13
CA GLY A 582 9.76 7.70 38.90
C GLY A 582 9.44 9.18 38.69
N LYS A 583 10.05 10.09 39.45
CA LYS A 583 9.78 11.53 39.39
C LYS A 583 10.78 12.26 38.51
N TRP A 584 10.29 13.30 37.84
CA TRP A 584 11.12 14.26 37.12
C TRP A 584 11.65 15.31 38.10
N ILE A 585 12.97 15.43 38.20
CA ILE A 585 13.67 16.32 39.13
C ILE A 585 14.39 17.42 38.34
N ALA A 586 14.29 18.66 38.82
CA ALA A 586 14.99 19.80 38.23
C ALA A 586 16.49 19.56 38.06
N LEU A 587 17.04 19.92 36.89
CA LEU A 587 18.46 19.77 36.60
C LEU A 587 19.14 21.12 36.43
N LYS A 588 20.00 21.46 37.40
CA LYS A 588 20.91 22.61 37.31
C LYS A 588 21.99 22.41 36.24
N ASN A 589 22.49 23.50 35.64
CA ASN A 589 23.62 23.49 34.70
C ASN A 589 23.41 22.52 33.51
N ALA A 590 22.16 22.31 33.10
CA ALA A 590 21.86 21.65 31.84
C ALA A 590 21.95 22.68 30.71
N THR A 591 22.53 22.27 29.59
CA THR A 591 22.62 23.14 28.42
C THR A 591 21.32 23.03 27.63
N VAL A 592 20.60 24.15 27.54
CA VAL A 592 19.46 24.32 26.64
C VAL A 592 19.99 24.72 25.28
N ASN A 593 19.95 23.78 24.34
CA ASN A 593 20.40 23.96 22.97
C ASN A 593 19.31 24.64 22.14
N ILE A 594 19.51 25.93 22.00
CA ILE A 594 18.89 26.84 21.05
C ILE A 594 19.99 27.82 20.62
N ASN A 595 19.78 28.69 19.63
CA ASN A 595 20.80 29.67 19.22
C ASN A 595 20.39 31.07 19.69
N PRO A 596 21.08 31.69 20.67
CA PRO A 596 22.26 31.19 21.42
C PRO A 596 21.91 30.12 22.47
N LYS A 597 22.91 29.41 22.99
CA LYS A 597 22.71 28.38 24.04
C LYS A 597 22.49 29.02 25.42
N TYR A 598 21.70 28.37 26.27
CA TYR A 598 21.42 28.81 27.64
C TYR A 598 21.76 27.72 28.66
N GLN A 599 21.93 28.11 29.93
CA GLN A 599 22.17 27.20 31.06
C GLN A 599 21.04 27.31 32.07
N THR A 600 20.68 26.19 32.69
CA THR A 600 19.65 26.16 33.73
C THR A 600 20.16 26.53 35.12
N ASP A 601 19.33 27.23 35.89
CA ASP A 601 19.54 27.59 37.30
C ASP A 601 19.31 26.41 38.27
N GLN A 602 19.23 26.67 39.59
CA GLN A 602 19.07 25.62 40.61
C GLN A 602 17.71 24.90 40.50
N GLU A 603 16.71 25.60 39.99
CA GLU A 603 15.35 25.14 39.74
C GLU A 603 15.20 24.47 38.37
N GLY A 604 16.31 24.31 37.63
CA GLY A 604 16.32 23.70 36.31
C GLY A 604 15.75 24.59 35.21
N ARG A 605 15.68 25.91 35.42
CA ARG A 605 15.06 26.86 34.50
C ARG A 605 16.09 27.69 33.76
N ALA A 606 15.82 27.96 32.49
CA ALA A 606 16.55 28.91 31.67
C ALA A 606 15.55 29.90 31.06
N THR A 607 15.74 31.19 31.31
CA THR A 607 14.96 32.25 30.65
C THR A 607 15.58 32.56 29.29
N VAL A 608 14.81 32.33 28.23
CA VAL A 608 15.24 32.46 26.83
C VAL A 608 14.51 33.62 26.17
N THR A 609 15.24 34.45 25.43
CA THR A 609 14.67 35.57 24.66
C THR A 609 15.27 35.53 23.25
N LEU A 610 14.41 35.51 22.24
CA LEU A 610 14.82 35.38 20.84
C LEU A 610 14.24 36.53 20.00
N SER A 611 15.00 36.96 19.01
CA SER A 611 14.74 38.16 18.21
C SER A 611 14.35 37.89 16.77
N GLU A 612 14.32 36.63 16.33
CA GLU A 612 13.87 36.27 14.97
C GLU A 612 12.53 35.53 15.01
N PRO A 613 11.54 35.93 14.20
CA PRO A 613 10.23 35.30 14.20
C PRO A 613 10.27 33.96 13.44
N ARG A 614 10.18 32.85 14.18
CA ARG A 614 10.10 31.48 13.64
C ARG A 614 9.72 30.48 14.73
N VAL A 615 9.48 29.23 14.34
CA VAL A 615 9.44 28.08 15.25
C VAL A 615 10.86 27.58 15.48
N TYR A 616 11.25 27.41 16.74
CA TYR A 616 12.54 26.86 17.14
C TYR A 616 12.36 25.46 17.73
N ASP A 617 13.25 24.54 17.35
CA ASP A 617 13.43 23.29 18.07
C ASP A 617 14.45 23.51 19.20
N LEU A 618 14.09 23.11 20.41
CA LEU A 618 14.90 23.25 21.62
C LEU A 618 15.03 21.91 22.31
N TYR A 619 16.26 21.51 22.65
CA TYR A 619 16.52 20.30 23.44
C TYR A 619 17.53 20.58 24.55
N ALA A 620 17.59 19.71 25.56
CA ALA A 620 18.52 19.80 26.67
C ALA A 620 19.58 18.69 26.60
N GLU A 621 20.81 19.01 27.00
CA GLU A 621 21.89 18.04 27.16
C GLU A 621 22.75 18.36 28.39
N ARG A 622 23.28 17.30 29.02
CA ARG A 622 24.31 17.38 30.06
C ARG A 622 25.03 16.04 30.14
N TRP A 623 26.35 16.07 30.01
CA TRP A 623 27.17 14.86 30.12
C TRP A 623 28.30 15.09 31.13
N GLY A 624 28.16 14.49 32.32
CA GLY A 624 29.14 14.54 33.40
C GLY A 624 30.22 13.46 33.33
N SER A 625 31.11 13.46 34.33
CA SER A 625 32.25 12.53 34.42
C SER A 625 31.89 11.17 35.02
N THR A 626 30.75 11.04 35.69
CA THR A 626 30.25 9.78 36.27
C THR A 626 28.90 9.41 35.68
N ALA A 627 28.55 8.13 35.66
CA ALA A 627 27.26 7.66 35.13
C ALA A 627 26.06 8.35 35.80
N GLN A 628 26.15 8.64 37.11
CA GLN A 628 25.09 9.34 37.85
C GLN A 628 24.94 10.81 37.46
N ASP A 629 25.97 11.44 36.89
CA ASP A 629 25.93 12.81 36.36
C ASP A 629 25.84 12.86 34.82
N GLN A 630 25.59 11.72 34.18
CA GLN A 630 25.39 11.61 32.73
C GLN A 630 23.90 11.48 32.41
N TYR A 631 23.48 12.22 31.40
CA TYR A 631 22.08 12.26 31.01
C TYR A 631 21.89 12.06 29.52
N VAL A 632 20.88 11.29 29.16
CA VAL A 632 20.44 11.14 27.77
C VAL A 632 19.76 12.43 27.35
N ARG A 633 20.16 12.98 26.20
CA ARG A 633 19.57 14.19 25.60
C ARG A 633 18.04 14.12 25.60
N SER A 634 17.39 15.25 25.82
CA SER A 634 15.93 15.32 25.79
C SER A 634 15.41 15.16 24.36
N ASP A 635 14.16 14.71 24.22
CA ASP A 635 13.41 14.99 23.00
C ASP A 635 13.34 16.52 22.84
N PRO A 636 13.42 17.08 21.62
CA PRO A 636 13.19 18.49 21.49
C PRO A 636 11.72 18.83 21.63
N VAL A 637 11.48 20.07 22.02
CA VAL A 637 10.19 20.72 22.03
C VAL A 637 10.24 21.94 21.12
N GLN A 638 9.08 22.33 20.62
CA GLN A 638 8.94 23.50 19.77
C GLN A 638 8.51 24.71 20.59
N VAL A 639 9.05 25.87 20.21
CA VAL A 639 8.60 27.18 20.70
C VAL A 639 8.40 28.12 19.51
N GLY A 640 7.20 28.70 19.41
CA GLY A 640 6.84 29.70 18.42
C GLY A 640 7.19 31.09 18.91
N VAL A 641 8.17 31.76 18.29
CA VAL A 641 8.53 33.14 18.63
C VAL A 641 8.02 34.05 17.52
N GLY A 642 7.11 34.96 17.82
CA GLY A 642 6.50 35.86 16.84
C GLY A 642 5.68 35.16 15.74
N VAL A 643 5.54 33.84 15.80
CA VAL A 643 4.75 32.98 14.90
C VAL A 643 4.12 31.84 15.69
N PRO A 644 2.93 31.35 15.31
CA PRO A 644 2.31 30.18 15.94
C PRO A 644 3.04 28.87 15.58
N ILE A 645 2.97 27.87 16.46
CA ILE A 645 3.42 26.51 16.19
C ILE A 645 2.38 25.83 15.27
N PRO A 646 2.77 25.22 14.13
CA PRO A 646 1.84 24.54 13.24
C PRO A 646 1.00 23.44 13.94
N GLU A 647 -0.33 23.52 13.82
CA GLU A 647 -1.31 22.64 14.50
C GLU A 647 -1.15 21.13 14.20
N PHE A 648 -0.46 20.77 13.11
CA PHE A 648 -0.27 19.38 12.68
C PHE A 648 0.51 18.50 13.70
N GLN A 649 1.22 19.10 14.65
CA GLN A 649 1.91 18.37 15.73
C GLN A 649 1.14 18.37 17.07
N GLN A 650 0.12 19.21 17.26
CA GLN A 650 -0.64 19.26 18.52
C GLN A 650 -1.61 18.08 18.68
N ILE A 651 -2.07 17.46 17.59
CA ILE A 651 -3.02 16.33 17.64
C ILE A 651 -2.41 15.10 18.35
N GLN A 652 -1.08 14.94 18.29
CA GLN A 652 -0.37 13.88 19.03
C GLN A 652 -0.16 14.18 20.52
N SER A 653 -0.31 15.45 20.93
CA SER A 653 -0.11 15.90 22.31
C SER A 653 -1.43 16.07 23.07
N LEU A 654 -2.52 16.45 22.39
CA LEU A 654 -3.85 16.61 23.02
C LEU A 654 -4.52 15.28 23.38
N THR A 655 -4.29 14.20 22.63
CA THR A 655 -4.78 12.86 22.99
C THR A 655 -4.18 12.38 24.32
N ILE A 656 -2.99 12.86 24.68
CA ILE A 656 -2.28 12.51 25.93
C ILE A 656 -2.94 13.17 27.16
N LEU A 657 -3.46 14.40 27.05
CA LEU A 657 -4.13 15.06 28.17
C LEU A 657 -5.50 14.45 28.49
N ILE A 658 -6.25 14.04 27.46
CA ILE A 658 -7.60 13.49 27.63
C ILE A 658 -7.55 12.08 28.26
N LEU A 659 -6.59 11.23 27.86
CA LEU A 659 -6.42 9.90 28.46
C LEU A 659 -5.91 9.95 29.92
N ALA A 660 -5.03 10.91 30.25
CA ALA A 660 -4.58 11.10 31.64
C ALA A 660 -5.73 11.57 32.56
N ALA A 661 -6.60 12.47 32.07
CA ALA A 661 -7.76 12.94 32.82
C ALA A 661 -8.80 11.84 33.07
N PHE A 662 -9.04 10.94 32.10
CA PHE A 662 -9.97 9.82 32.28
C PHE A 662 -9.46 8.77 33.29
N THR A 663 -8.14 8.52 33.31
CA THR A 663 -7.54 7.54 34.23
C THR A 663 -7.56 8.03 35.70
N ILE A 664 -7.47 9.35 35.91
CA ILE A 664 -7.58 9.96 37.26
C ILE A 664 -9.04 9.98 37.75
N THR A 665 -10.01 10.16 36.84
CA THR A 665 -11.43 10.22 37.20
C THR A 665 -11.99 8.83 37.55
N LEU A 666 -11.56 7.77 36.86
CA LEU A 666 -11.94 6.38 37.18
C LEU A 666 -11.29 5.83 38.48
N ARG A 667 -10.17 6.39 38.94
CA ARG A 667 -9.59 6.05 40.26
C ARG A 667 -10.25 6.76 41.43
N ARG A 668 -11.04 7.82 41.19
CA ARG A 668 -11.81 8.51 42.24
C ARG A 668 -13.25 7.99 42.40
N SER A 669 -13.76 7.21 41.43
CA SER A 669 -15.08 6.55 41.55
C SER A 669 -15.01 5.13 42.11
N VAL A 670 -13.81 4.61 42.40
CA VAL A 670 -13.58 3.34 43.10
C VAL A 670 -12.67 3.59 44.30
N LYS A 671 -13.17 4.36 45.27
CA LYS A 671 -12.78 4.32 46.68
C LYS A 671 -13.92 4.84 47.54
#